data_AF-A0A3Q4HUH8-F1
#
_entry.id   AF-A0A3Q4HUH8-F1
#
_cell.length_a   1.000
_cell.length_b   1.000
_cell.length_c   1.000
_cell.angle_alpha   90.00
_cell.angle_beta   90.00
_cell.angle_gamma   90.00
#
_symmetry.space_group_name_H-M   'P 1'
#
loop_
_entity.id
_entity.type
_entity.pdbx_description
1 polymer ?
#
loop_
_entity_poly.entity_id
_entity_poly.type
_entity_poly.pdbx_seq_one_letter_code
_entity_poly.pdbx_strand_id
1 'polypeptide(L)'
;MKCAETDREALKSALQAAVTSAYSSQSRLHGDACPPQDGEVEYVTKSEMKEVLSVCENVVREGIIMEVGSSFFSLFIDRVVKLGERDYLPLFLRFVDSFDVMRLELMGFLEADLECDVMVQRLMGLVTVEWHLDLKNCRGQAYLGSGDVSYKLKAFACKVQEKYPLAISTHCSCYSFNTWWSKSIPVPAVKRALDTFEEVLMFFGSSVALEKQLDHVIDFGLRESYEKVQELQGKFCSCWQEKHDSYEVFVQMLEPLVECLEKVKNNPQRWKASVSELAGALLHKVMEFDFIIAMVVLKNASSFTRELSAGIQKDQFTAASQLCQISGIVATLNRVKTNMKVFHQNWFDEACAMAQSLRVQIEVPENSLPRDSMIKPVGYYKDGLSVPLVDNLINTVKDHFSEDHKEALNFLSLVPCSVTVSYVFESLKSKPPLYSSDLPDADNFFTELCCWRVTWKTKVASVTIPSSIFHTLRLPLMQYFGNINALLRIMSVLPSTALEDCGVVMRHKKFQEYLRDTNPKDRSPCLALLQVGTDFSRDLDRMVTQCLKVTPQALEGICLDKESKSFNKNTENNMEVEYIKVEAEELQIPQSPDKMEEPELKLADENGSKGDNRQSLATLFRLAALLGKKNSTICELSEEDQELFIQELRMCHWFGCEGKNTSSIGSDEMVKLLMNGIRDVILKEIQESPFFSLITDKAVKIGDKTHLPVFVRYVGESAPKVEFLGFLPFDENCHVDRQANNLAKILTEDWSLPMSQCRGQAFMQLGPGYQSLKKMSLEFLRSYPLCVVTPSESCGLAHWLARSVPCSSVAKMLDVTEDLLLFFDESPSLERQLAQAIDGLLNMPREALEEIPETCCSRWKKREDFFDILADTLEGVLSCLDAVSSTATGAKSMHAQVLSTALRNMDYIVTLVILKNACAPLRNCSTVFRCGNPADILCEAEKIPSVIEFLNKMLENVSAMHATWFEQAFQLATRVAPEQVCFSEEANSYESPEIYYRENLSIPLLQSLIDEMKYSFSDSHLKALSVLSLLPSCNPQPVLSESTYKPFSLYLTDLPEPEVAEQELNTWAAVWRENYQDVALPTSIAETLVHPESKSHPTVTLLLRLVAVLPSVSMECDLMKTTLNSMRDLLRNTVCKGSKTDHVMLLSHCTTLTRLPEVIEKCVEVDPESSPCLSQV
;
A
#
# COMPACT_ATOMS: atom_id res chain seq x y z
N MET A 1 -6.59 5.42 54.99
CA MET A 1 -7.56 6.53 55.10
C MET A 1 -8.60 6.40 53.99
N LYS A 2 -9.81 6.92 54.17
CA LYS A 2 -10.76 7.21 53.09
C LYS A 2 -10.99 8.72 53.07
N CYS A 3 -10.32 9.44 52.18
CA CYS A 3 -10.77 10.77 51.78
C CYS A 3 -11.96 10.63 50.83
N ALA A 4 -12.78 11.68 50.74
CA ALA A 4 -13.83 11.74 49.74
C ALA A 4 -13.24 12.05 48.36
N GLU A 5 -13.95 11.69 47.30
CA GLU A 5 -13.50 11.96 45.92
C GLU A 5 -13.38 13.48 45.66
N THR A 6 -14.18 14.28 46.37
CA THR A 6 -14.10 15.75 46.43
C THR A 6 -12.72 16.27 46.83
N ASP A 7 -12.06 15.62 47.80
CA ASP A 7 -10.77 16.07 48.33
C ASP A 7 -9.68 15.87 47.27
N ARG A 8 -9.78 14.80 46.47
CA ARG A 8 -8.80 14.49 45.41
C ARG A 8 -8.89 15.48 44.24
N GLU A 9 -10.09 15.85 43.82
CA GLU A 9 -10.27 16.84 42.75
C GLU A 9 -9.84 18.25 43.17
N ALA A 10 -10.03 18.63 44.44
CA ALA A 10 -9.46 19.86 44.99
C ALA A 10 -7.92 19.86 44.90
N LEU A 11 -7.26 18.79 45.38
CA LEU A 11 -5.80 18.63 45.33
C LEU A 11 -5.25 18.63 43.89
N LYS A 12 -5.92 17.97 42.94
CA LYS A 12 -5.59 18.03 41.50
C LYS A 12 -5.66 19.46 40.98
N SER A 13 -6.79 20.13 41.21
CA SER A 13 -7.05 21.48 40.74
C SER A 13 -6.05 22.49 41.34
N ALA A 14 -5.63 22.27 42.59
CA ALA A 14 -4.61 23.05 43.28
C ALA A 14 -3.20 22.81 42.70
N LEU A 15 -2.78 21.55 42.56
CA LEU A 15 -1.46 21.21 42.02
C LEU A 15 -1.30 21.68 40.57
N GLN A 16 -2.31 21.47 39.72
CA GLN A 16 -2.30 21.96 38.34
C GLN A 16 -2.13 23.49 38.28
N ALA A 17 -2.85 24.23 39.13
CA ALA A 17 -2.75 25.69 39.20
C ALA A 17 -1.37 26.13 39.70
N ALA A 18 -0.81 25.47 40.72
CA ALA A 18 0.51 25.80 41.27
C ALA A 18 1.65 25.50 40.28
N VAL A 19 1.63 24.34 39.60
CA VAL A 19 2.60 23.99 38.55
C VAL A 19 2.50 24.96 37.37
N THR A 20 1.28 25.27 36.90
CA THR A 20 1.06 26.25 35.83
C THR A 20 1.52 27.66 36.23
N SER A 21 1.26 28.06 37.48
CA SER A 21 1.72 29.34 38.03
C SER A 21 3.25 29.42 38.11
N ALA A 22 3.92 28.32 38.49
CA ALA A 22 5.37 28.29 38.66
C ALA A 22 6.15 28.63 37.39
N TYR A 23 5.74 28.13 36.22
CA TYR A 23 6.39 28.47 34.95
C TYR A 23 5.82 29.74 34.27
N SER A 24 4.58 30.16 34.57
CA SER A 24 3.99 31.37 33.96
C SER A 24 4.25 32.68 34.71
N SER A 25 4.45 32.64 36.04
CA SER A 25 4.59 33.85 36.86
C SER A 25 5.88 34.66 36.58
N GLN A 26 6.96 34.00 36.18
CA GLN A 26 8.26 34.65 35.99
C GLN A 26 8.33 35.45 34.67
N SER A 27 7.51 35.09 33.67
CA SER A 27 7.40 35.79 32.37
C SER A 27 6.89 37.24 32.48
N ARG A 28 6.18 37.60 33.56
CA ARG A 28 5.38 38.86 33.62
C ARG A 28 6.03 40.04 34.35
N LEU A 29 7.27 39.92 34.85
CA LEU A 29 7.91 40.94 35.72
C LEU A 29 8.33 42.27 35.03
N HIS A 30 7.77 42.61 33.87
CA HIS A 30 8.05 43.85 33.11
C HIS A 30 6.79 44.64 32.69
N GLY A 31 5.67 44.45 33.39
CA GLY A 31 4.51 45.34 33.38
C GLY A 31 3.95 45.51 34.79
N ASP A 32 3.81 46.76 35.23
CA ASP A 32 3.24 47.23 36.52
C ASP A 32 3.62 46.46 37.79
N ALA A 33 4.62 46.99 38.51
CA ALA A 33 4.85 46.66 39.90
C ALA A 33 3.73 47.26 40.78
N CYS A 34 2.68 46.48 41.04
CA CYS A 34 1.80 46.78 42.17
C CYS A 34 2.60 46.75 43.49
N PRO A 35 2.33 47.65 44.45
CA PRO A 35 2.88 47.53 45.80
C PRO A 35 2.43 46.22 46.45
N PRO A 36 3.22 45.64 47.39
CA PRO A 36 2.75 44.51 48.17
C PRO A 36 1.50 44.90 48.96
N GLN A 37 0.44 44.09 48.84
CA GLN A 37 -0.66 44.14 49.79
C GLN A 37 -0.22 43.34 51.03
N ASP A 38 0.03 44.03 52.14
CA ASP A 38 0.26 43.40 53.44
C ASP A 38 -0.97 42.55 53.82
N GLY A 39 -0.88 41.22 53.69
CA GLY A 39 -1.98 40.32 54.05
C GLY A 39 -1.94 38.89 53.49
N GLU A 40 -1.23 38.59 52.41
CA GLU A 40 -1.15 37.19 51.93
C GLU A 40 -0.33 36.31 52.89
N VAL A 41 -0.92 35.18 53.28
CA VAL A 41 -0.26 34.12 54.05
C VAL A 41 0.38 33.15 53.06
N GLU A 42 1.72 33.13 52.98
CA GLU A 42 2.48 32.19 52.14
C GLU A 42 2.42 30.78 52.77
N TYR A 43 1.39 29.99 52.42
CA TYR A 43 1.12 28.66 53.00
C TYR A 43 2.19 27.58 52.71
N VAL A 44 3.09 27.82 51.74
CA VAL A 44 4.12 26.87 51.29
C VAL A 44 5.39 27.62 50.93
N THR A 45 6.53 27.20 51.47
CA THR A 45 7.82 27.87 51.18
C THR A 45 8.35 27.56 49.78
N LYS A 46 9.22 28.45 49.29
CA LYS A 46 9.93 28.26 48.00
C LYS A 46 10.80 26.98 47.96
N SER A 47 11.23 26.49 49.13
CA SER A 47 11.90 25.19 49.28
C SER A 47 10.95 24.02 49.01
N GLU A 48 9.80 24.00 49.69
CA GLU A 48 8.80 22.94 49.57
C GLU A 48 8.18 22.91 48.16
N MET A 49 7.89 24.09 47.58
CA MET A 49 7.40 24.17 46.21
C MET A 49 8.42 23.66 45.19
N LYS A 50 9.74 23.86 45.42
CA LYS A 50 10.78 23.27 44.56
C LYS A 50 10.82 21.74 44.67
N GLU A 51 10.56 21.20 45.85
CA GLU A 51 10.48 19.74 46.06
C GLU A 51 9.25 19.15 45.36
N VAL A 52 8.07 19.78 45.51
CA VAL A 52 6.84 19.41 44.78
C VAL A 52 7.05 19.44 43.26
N LEU A 53 7.70 20.48 42.72
CA LEU A 53 8.03 20.56 41.29
C LEU A 53 8.97 19.42 40.85
N SER A 54 9.96 19.05 41.66
CA SER A 54 10.86 17.92 41.37
C SER A 54 10.15 16.56 41.43
N VAL A 55 9.18 16.37 42.32
CA VAL A 55 8.30 15.19 42.33
C VAL A 55 7.46 15.13 41.06
N CYS A 56 6.88 16.26 40.62
CA CYS A 56 6.13 16.34 39.36
C CYS A 56 7.03 16.07 38.13
N GLU A 57 8.25 16.61 38.12
CA GLU A 57 9.25 16.41 37.06
C GLU A 57 9.56 14.91 36.88
N ASN A 58 9.79 14.21 37.98
CA ASN A 58 10.03 12.77 37.96
C ASN A 58 8.80 11.98 37.49
N VAL A 59 7.58 12.39 37.85
CA VAL A 59 6.35 11.72 37.38
C VAL A 59 6.19 11.80 35.86
N VAL A 60 6.49 12.94 35.23
CA VAL A 60 6.46 13.08 33.76
C VAL A 60 7.49 12.14 33.12
N ARG A 61 8.71 12.12 33.64
CA ARG A 61 9.82 11.28 33.15
C ARG A 61 9.51 9.78 33.26
N GLU A 62 9.04 9.32 34.43
CA GLU A 62 8.60 7.94 34.63
C GLU A 62 7.41 7.59 33.72
N GLY A 63 6.51 8.55 33.46
CA GLY A 63 5.45 8.44 32.47
C GLY A 63 5.99 8.07 31.09
N ILE A 64 6.97 8.83 30.59
CA ILE A 64 7.61 8.59 29.28
C ILE A 64 8.35 7.25 29.26
N ILE A 65 9.09 6.89 30.32
CA ILE A 65 9.81 5.60 30.40
C ILE A 65 8.83 4.41 30.33
N MET A 66 7.67 4.51 31.00
CA MET A 66 6.60 3.51 30.90
C MET A 66 5.96 3.43 29.50
N GLU A 67 5.88 4.54 28.76
CA GLU A 67 5.36 4.57 27.39
C GLU A 67 6.36 4.02 26.35
N VAL A 68 7.67 4.12 26.62
CA VAL A 68 8.74 3.51 25.80
C VAL A 68 8.79 2.00 26.02
N GLY A 69 8.73 1.55 27.28
CA GLY A 69 8.72 0.13 27.64
C GLY A 69 9.88 -0.65 27.02
N SER A 70 9.57 -1.61 26.16
CA SER A 70 10.54 -2.42 25.41
C SER A 70 10.63 -2.05 23.91
N SER A 71 10.04 -0.94 23.48
CA SER A 71 10.12 -0.47 22.09
C SER A 71 11.55 -0.09 21.69
N PHE A 72 11.80 -0.02 20.38
CA PHE A 72 12.97 0.68 19.85
C PHE A 72 12.89 2.19 20.15
N PHE A 73 14.04 2.81 20.34
CA PHE A 73 14.15 4.25 20.56
C PHE A 73 15.41 4.84 19.90
N SER A 74 15.51 6.16 19.88
CA SER A 74 16.73 6.88 19.52
C SER A 74 17.01 8.04 20.48
N LEU A 75 18.29 8.34 20.70
CA LEU A 75 18.71 9.47 21.53
C LEU A 75 18.90 10.72 20.68
N PHE A 76 18.31 11.84 21.09
CA PHE A 76 18.56 13.15 20.50
C PHE A 76 19.08 14.11 21.58
N ILE A 77 20.21 14.78 21.31
CA ILE A 77 20.72 15.85 22.17
C ILE A 77 20.73 17.13 21.33
N ASP A 78 19.94 18.13 21.74
CA ASP A 78 19.88 19.40 21.03
C ASP A 78 21.04 20.32 21.43
N ARG A 79 21.19 21.45 20.73
CA ARG A 79 22.18 22.48 20.97
C ARG A 79 22.21 22.95 22.43
N VAL A 80 23.38 23.41 22.86
CA VAL A 80 23.57 24.07 24.17
C VAL A 80 22.60 25.25 24.34
N VAL A 81 21.93 25.30 25.48
CA VAL A 81 21.01 26.39 25.87
C VAL A 81 21.37 26.93 27.25
N LYS A 82 21.28 28.25 27.43
CA LYS A 82 21.47 28.87 28.74
C LYS A 82 20.18 28.80 29.57
N LEU A 83 20.30 28.27 30.79
CA LEU A 83 19.24 28.20 31.81
C LEU A 83 19.79 28.81 33.11
N GLY A 84 19.20 29.90 33.58
CA GLY A 84 19.76 30.72 34.65
C GLY A 84 21.10 31.32 34.21
N GLU A 85 22.16 31.04 34.98
CA GLU A 85 23.53 31.47 34.67
C GLU A 85 24.45 30.31 34.20
N ARG A 86 23.90 29.14 33.85
CA ARG A 86 24.66 27.97 33.35
C ARG A 86 24.18 27.49 31.98
N ASP A 87 25.09 26.85 31.26
CA ASP A 87 24.84 26.27 29.94
C ASP A 87 24.55 24.76 30.05
N TYR A 88 23.45 24.34 29.43
CA TYR A 88 22.95 22.96 29.47
C TYR A 88 22.73 22.39 28.07
N LEU A 89 23.01 21.10 27.91
CA LEU A 89 22.53 20.27 26.82
C LEU A 89 21.15 19.69 27.23
N PRO A 90 20.08 19.88 26.44
CA PRO A 90 18.81 19.20 26.62
C PRO A 90 18.85 17.81 25.97
N LEU A 91 18.31 16.81 26.65
CA LEU A 91 18.27 15.42 26.19
C LEU A 91 16.83 15.04 25.87
N PHE A 92 16.62 14.51 24.67
CA PHE A 92 15.35 14.02 24.14
C PHE A 92 15.42 12.53 23.80
N LEU A 93 14.26 11.88 23.80
CA LEU A 93 14.08 10.48 23.45
C LEU A 93 13.02 10.36 22.35
N ARG A 94 13.41 9.76 21.21
CA ARG A 94 12.49 9.46 20.11
C ARG A 94 12.05 8.00 20.18
N PHE A 95 10.74 7.73 20.13
CA PHE A 95 10.19 6.38 20.17
C PHE A 95 8.83 6.30 19.45
N VAL A 96 8.28 5.10 19.32
CA VAL A 96 6.88 4.85 18.94
C VAL A 96 6.17 4.21 20.12
N ASP A 97 5.01 4.74 20.48
CA ASP A 97 4.21 4.20 21.60
C ASP A 97 3.28 3.05 21.18
N SER A 98 2.48 2.55 22.13
CA SER A 98 1.56 1.43 21.93
C SER A 98 0.45 1.69 20.91
N PHE A 99 0.25 2.93 20.47
CA PHE A 99 -0.79 3.32 19.51
C PHE A 99 -0.24 3.65 18.13
N ASP A 100 1.03 3.34 17.84
CA ASP A 100 1.78 3.70 16.62
C ASP A 100 1.96 5.23 16.44
N VAL A 101 1.99 6.00 17.52
CA VAL A 101 2.28 7.45 17.50
C VAL A 101 3.79 7.67 17.59
N MET A 102 4.38 8.43 16.66
CA MET A 102 5.78 8.85 16.76
C MET A 102 5.91 9.97 17.79
N ARG A 103 6.83 9.82 18.75
CA ARG A 103 7.02 10.80 19.84
C ARG A 103 8.49 11.16 20.01
N LEU A 104 8.73 12.44 20.31
CA LEU A 104 10.05 13.00 20.61
C LEU A 104 9.92 13.81 21.91
N GLU A 105 10.14 13.14 23.04
CA GLU A 105 9.91 13.70 24.37
C GLU A 105 11.20 14.28 24.97
N LEU A 106 11.08 15.40 25.68
CA LEU A 106 12.19 15.93 26.49
C LEU A 106 12.31 15.10 27.76
N MET A 107 13.53 14.64 28.10
CA MET A 107 13.79 13.76 29.25
C MET A 107 14.52 14.47 30.40
N GLY A 108 15.39 15.43 30.08
CA GLY A 108 16.19 16.14 31.08
C GLY A 108 17.31 16.98 30.47
N PHE A 109 18.28 17.34 31.30
CA PHE A 109 19.37 18.25 30.95
C PHE A 109 20.70 17.79 31.56
N LEU A 110 21.81 18.13 30.89
CA LEU A 110 23.18 17.90 31.34
C LEU A 110 23.99 19.21 31.27
N GLU A 111 24.90 19.45 32.21
CA GLU A 111 25.76 20.65 32.16
C GLU A 111 26.79 20.53 31.03
N ALA A 112 26.94 21.60 30.23
CA ALA A 112 27.82 21.60 29.07
C ALA A 112 29.32 21.75 29.44
N ASP A 113 29.60 22.38 30.58
CA ASP A 113 30.95 22.62 31.14
C ASP A 113 31.49 21.38 31.90
N LEU A 114 31.41 20.21 31.25
CA LEU A 114 31.96 18.96 31.78
C LEU A 114 33.18 18.52 30.97
N GLU A 115 34.18 17.98 31.65
CA GLU A 115 35.32 17.30 31.04
C GLU A 115 34.86 16.12 30.17
N CYS A 116 35.61 15.80 29.10
CA CYS A 116 35.13 14.88 28.06
C CYS A 116 34.69 13.52 28.59
N ASP A 117 35.53 12.83 29.36
CA ASP A 117 35.18 11.53 29.95
C ASP A 117 34.10 11.65 31.04
N VAL A 118 34.00 12.79 31.75
CA VAL A 118 32.94 13.03 32.75
C VAL A 118 31.58 13.21 32.06
N MET A 119 31.53 13.94 30.95
CA MET A 119 30.34 14.09 30.12
C MET A 119 29.88 12.74 29.58
N VAL A 120 30.80 11.94 29.02
CA VAL A 120 30.52 10.58 28.54
C VAL A 120 29.98 9.67 29.66
N GLN A 121 30.65 9.64 30.82
CA GLN A 121 30.23 8.80 31.94
C GLN A 121 28.85 9.23 32.47
N ARG A 122 28.58 10.53 32.58
CA ARG A 122 27.30 11.05 33.04
C ARG A 122 26.17 10.83 32.03
N LEU A 123 26.43 10.95 30.73
CA LEU A 123 25.45 10.59 29.68
C LEU A 123 25.09 9.10 29.71
N MET A 124 26.10 8.23 29.82
CA MET A 124 25.88 6.78 29.93
C MET A 124 25.11 6.42 31.21
N GLY A 125 25.44 7.05 32.34
CA GLY A 125 24.73 6.88 33.61
C GLY A 125 23.28 7.37 33.56
N LEU A 126 23.03 8.54 32.98
CA LEU A 126 21.68 9.08 32.79
C LEU A 126 20.78 8.10 32.04
N VAL A 127 21.22 7.63 30.86
CA VAL A 127 20.41 6.74 30.01
C VAL A 127 20.23 5.35 30.63
N THR A 128 21.29 4.74 31.17
CA THR A 128 21.26 3.31 31.56
C THR A 128 20.99 3.05 33.04
N VAL A 129 21.22 4.02 33.93
CA VAL A 129 21.08 3.85 35.39
C VAL A 129 19.97 4.73 35.97
N GLU A 130 19.80 5.96 35.48
CA GLU A 130 18.72 6.84 35.98
C GLU A 130 17.42 6.64 35.18
N TRP A 131 17.48 6.43 33.87
CA TRP A 131 16.30 6.19 33.02
C TRP A 131 16.08 4.72 32.67
N HIS A 132 16.98 3.83 33.10
CA HIS A 132 16.86 2.37 32.97
C HIS A 132 16.67 1.84 31.52
N LEU A 133 17.07 2.62 30.49
CA LEU A 133 16.90 2.25 29.09
C LEU A 133 18.02 1.29 28.63
N ASP A 134 17.65 0.13 28.06
CA ASP A 134 18.64 -0.75 27.42
C ASP A 134 19.01 -0.22 26.03
N LEU A 135 20.25 0.26 25.90
CA LEU A 135 20.83 0.71 24.65
C LEU A 135 20.87 -0.36 23.54
N LYS A 136 20.62 -1.66 23.83
CA LYS A 136 20.34 -2.66 22.79
C LYS A 136 19.13 -2.31 21.92
N ASN A 137 18.16 -1.55 22.44
CA ASN A 137 16.97 -1.10 21.73
C ASN A 137 17.17 0.28 21.07
N CYS A 138 18.33 0.91 21.25
CA CYS A 138 18.68 2.16 20.57
C CYS A 138 18.96 1.88 19.09
N ARG A 139 18.20 2.49 18.18
CA ARG A 139 18.32 2.33 16.72
C ARG A 139 18.90 3.56 16.01
N GLY A 140 19.05 4.66 16.72
CA GLY A 140 19.69 5.86 16.19
C GLY A 140 20.14 6.83 17.28
N GLN A 141 21.08 7.70 16.92
CA GLN A 141 21.55 8.77 17.77
C GLN A 141 21.89 10.01 16.93
N ALA A 142 21.56 11.19 17.44
CA ALA A 142 21.86 12.46 16.81
C ALA A 142 22.18 13.51 17.88
N TYR A 143 23.39 14.08 17.87
CA TYR A 143 23.83 15.02 18.91
C TYR A 143 24.34 16.32 18.29
N LEU A 144 23.70 17.44 18.66
CA LEU A 144 24.01 18.77 18.13
C LEU A 144 24.81 19.59 19.13
N GLY A 145 26.06 19.89 18.80
CA GLY A 145 26.94 20.73 19.62
C GLY A 145 27.92 21.53 18.77
N SER A 146 28.43 22.63 19.31
CA SER A 146 29.38 23.52 18.60
C SER A 146 30.68 23.68 19.39
N GLY A 147 31.81 23.85 18.67
CA GLY A 147 33.14 23.91 19.29
C GLY A 147 33.48 22.63 20.06
N ASP A 148 34.10 22.79 21.24
CA ASP A 148 34.52 21.69 22.14
C ASP A 148 33.37 20.71 22.49
N VAL A 149 32.15 21.21 22.69
CA VAL A 149 30.98 20.36 22.99
C VAL A 149 30.65 19.40 21.84
N SER A 150 30.93 19.78 20.58
CA SER A 150 30.79 18.87 19.43
C SER A 150 31.75 17.68 19.52
N TYR A 151 33.00 17.92 19.91
CA TYR A 151 34.00 16.87 20.11
C TYR A 151 33.61 15.92 21.25
N LYS A 152 33.14 16.45 22.38
CA LYS A 152 32.68 15.66 23.54
C LYS A 152 31.47 14.79 23.19
N LEU A 153 30.49 15.33 22.46
CA LEU A 153 29.33 14.59 21.97
C LEU A 153 29.70 13.54 20.92
N LYS A 154 30.66 13.81 20.02
CA LYS A 154 31.17 12.82 19.08
C LYS A 154 31.90 11.67 19.79
N ALA A 155 32.66 11.96 20.85
CA ALA A 155 33.29 10.93 21.68
C ALA A 155 32.25 10.05 22.42
N PHE A 156 31.10 10.60 22.81
CA PHE A 156 29.97 9.82 23.31
C PHE A 156 29.34 8.95 22.21
N ALA A 157 29.08 9.51 21.01
CA ALA A 157 28.52 8.77 19.88
C ALA A 157 29.34 7.55 19.48
N CYS A 158 30.67 7.71 19.36
CA CYS A 158 31.58 6.59 19.07
C CYS A 158 31.49 5.50 20.16
N LYS A 159 31.58 5.86 21.45
CA LYS A 159 31.50 4.90 22.57
C LYS A 159 30.13 4.18 22.66
N VAL A 160 29.05 4.80 22.19
CA VAL A 160 27.75 4.13 22.03
C VAL A 160 27.77 3.17 20.84
N GLN A 161 28.19 3.62 19.66
CA GLN A 161 28.15 2.82 18.43
C GLN A 161 29.14 1.65 18.43
N GLU A 162 30.31 1.80 19.07
CA GLU A 162 31.30 0.72 19.31
C GLU A 162 30.71 -0.45 20.11
N LYS A 163 29.76 -0.18 21.01
CA LYS A 163 29.12 -1.17 21.89
C LYS A 163 27.75 -1.63 21.37
N TYR A 164 27.07 -0.78 20.59
CA TYR A 164 25.74 -1.00 20.04
C TYR A 164 25.72 -0.55 18.57
N PRO A 165 26.21 -1.35 17.61
CA PRO A 165 26.41 -0.90 16.22
C PRO A 165 25.13 -0.41 15.52
N LEU A 166 23.97 -0.98 15.87
CA LEU A 166 22.66 -0.58 15.34
C LEU A 166 22.17 0.79 15.88
N ALA A 167 22.86 1.41 16.84
CA ALA A 167 22.61 2.79 17.26
C ALA A 167 23.31 3.78 16.29
N ILE A 168 22.76 3.88 15.07
CA ILE A 168 23.39 4.61 13.95
C ILE A 168 23.48 6.11 14.24
N SER A 169 24.65 6.71 14.03
CA SER A 169 24.85 8.17 14.11
C SER A 169 24.25 8.87 12.89
N THR A 170 23.31 9.79 13.12
CA THR A 170 22.54 10.49 12.07
C THR A 170 22.37 11.97 12.39
N HIS A 171 21.80 12.75 11.46
CA HIS A 171 21.28 14.09 11.76
C HIS A 171 19.84 13.98 12.30
N CYS A 172 19.34 15.00 13.00
CA CYS A 172 17.93 15.04 13.40
C CYS A 172 17.07 15.86 12.44
N SER A 173 15.93 15.31 12.00
CA SER A 173 14.95 15.95 11.10
C SER A 173 14.20 17.14 11.68
N CYS A 174 14.39 17.46 12.97
CA CYS A 174 13.96 18.73 13.57
C CYS A 174 14.78 19.93 13.07
N TYR A 175 15.85 19.69 12.31
CA TYR A 175 16.64 20.68 11.61
C TYR A 175 16.78 20.30 10.14
N SER A 176 16.94 21.31 9.27
CA SER A 176 17.48 21.06 7.93
C SER A 176 18.90 20.52 8.04
N PHE A 177 19.30 19.60 7.16
CA PHE A 177 20.69 19.10 7.16
C PHE A 177 21.69 20.26 7.02
N ASN A 178 21.33 21.29 6.25
CA ASN A 178 22.10 22.53 6.12
C ASN A 178 22.26 23.31 7.44
N THR A 179 21.25 23.31 8.30
CA THR A 179 21.35 23.88 9.66
C THR A 179 22.11 22.96 10.63
N TRP A 180 21.97 21.64 10.46
CA TRP A 180 22.64 20.64 11.31
C TRP A 180 24.16 20.69 11.17
N TRP A 181 24.68 20.59 9.94
CA TRP A 181 26.12 20.56 9.70
C TRP A 181 26.80 21.90 10.01
N SER A 182 26.10 23.02 9.80
CA SER A 182 26.63 24.36 10.05
C SER A 182 26.64 24.72 11.54
N LYS A 183 25.64 24.32 12.33
CA LYS A 183 25.70 24.44 13.80
C LYS A 183 26.75 23.52 14.43
N SER A 184 27.06 22.40 13.78
CA SER A 184 28.12 21.47 14.18
C SER A 184 29.55 21.94 13.81
N ILE A 185 29.72 23.17 13.32
CA ILE A 185 30.99 23.64 12.75
C ILE A 185 32.07 23.91 13.83
N PRO A 186 33.32 23.45 13.64
CA PRO A 186 34.45 23.81 14.51
C PRO A 186 35.17 25.09 14.07
N VAL A 187 34.58 25.91 13.19
CA VAL A 187 35.21 27.12 12.61
C VAL A 187 34.73 28.38 13.34
N PRO A 188 35.59 29.09 14.11
CA PRO A 188 35.14 30.16 15.01
C PRO A 188 34.46 31.35 14.32
N ALA A 189 34.87 31.72 13.12
CA ALA A 189 34.23 32.81 12.37
C ALA A 189 32.79 32.46 11.96
N VAL A 190 32.57 31.22 11.50
CA VAL A 190 31.24 30.73 11.12
C VAL A 190 30.34 30.60 12.34
N LYS A 191 30.90 30.13 13.48
CA LYS A 191 30.16 30.13 14.74
C LYS A 191 29.72 31.54 15.14
N ARG A 192 30.62 32.54 15.17
CA ARG A 192 30.25 33.95 15.50
C ARG A 192 29.17 34.51 14.57
N ALA A 193 29.24 34.16 13.27
CA ALA A 193 28.25 34.59 12.30
C ALA A 193 26.88 33.93 12.52
N LEU A 194 26.85 32.63 12.81
CA LEU A 194 25.63 31.91 13.21
C LEU A 194 25.05 32.45 14.53
N ASP A 195 25.87 32.61 15.57
CA ASP A 195 25.46 33.18 16.86
C ASP A 195 24.79 34.56 16.64
N THR A 196 25.40 35.43 15.82
CA THR A 196 24.87 36.76 15.45
C THR A 196 23.57 36.67 14.64
N PHE A 197 23.49 35.76 13.68
CA PHE A 197 22.29 35.51 12.88
C PHE A 197 21.12 35.01 13.76
N GLU A 198 21.39 34.14 14.74
CA GLU A 198 20.38 33.70 15.70
C GLU A 198 19.96 34.84 16.64
N GLU A 199 20.87 35.70 17.10
CA GLU A 199 20.52 36.91 17.86
C GLU A 199 19.58 37.84 17.07
N VAL A 200 19.83 38.04 15.76
CA VAL A 200 18.96 38.86 14.90
C VAL A 200 17.55 38.27 14.78
N LEU A 201 17.42 36.96 14.53
CA LEU A 201 16.10 36.32 14.42
C LEU A 201 15.37 36.25 15.75
N MET A 202 16.09 36.10 16.87
CA MET A 202 15.53 36.21 18.22
C MET A 202 15.07 37.64 18.55
N PHE A 203 15.80 38.66 18.09
CA PHE A 203 15.40 40.06 18.25
C PHE A 203 14.10 40.36 17.48
N PHE A 204 14.01 39.99 16.20
CA PHE A 204 12.79 40.21 15.43
C PHE A 204 11.61 39.37 15.95
N GLY A 205 11.86 38.11 16.35
CA GLY A 205 10.86 37.23 16.96
C GLY A 205 10.46 37.59 18.40
N SER A 206 11.08 38.59 19.03
CA SER A 206 10.77 38.99 20.42
C SER A 206 9.44 39.74 20.58
N SER A 207 8.83 40.22 19.49
CA SER A 207 7.47 40.75 19.49
C SER A 207 6.86 40.80 18.10
N VAL A 208 5.54 40.60 18.00
CA VAL A 208 4.74 40.72 16.76
C VAL A 208 4.95 42.08 16.05
N ALA A 209 5.31 43.13 16.79
CA ALA A 209 5.60 44.45 16.22
C ALA A 209 6.93 44.49 15.45
N LEU A 210 7.96 43.76 15.94
CA LEU A 210 9.26 43.63 15.28
C LEU A 210 9.22 42.56 14.19
N GLU A 211 8.55 41.43 14.40
CA GLU A 211 8.35 40.38 13.38
C GLU A 211 7.72 40.96 12.12
N LYS A 212 6.69 41.81 12.28
CA LYS A 212 6.12 42.60 11.18
C LYS A 212 7.08 43.57 10.48
N GLN A 213 8.21 43.95 11.07
CA GLN A 213 9.26 44.69 10.36
C GLN A 213 10.16 43.76 9.55
N LEU A 214 10.41 42.53 10.03
CA LEU A 214 11.10 41.51 9.24
C LEU A 214 10.26 41.09 8.02
N ASP A 215 8.93 41.04 8.14
CA ASP A 215 8.04 40.78 7.00
C ASP A 215 8.21 41.76 5.82
N HIS A 216 8.46 43.05 6.13
CA HIS A 216 8.74 44.08 5.11
C HIS A 216 10.17 43.96 4.54
N VAL A 217 11.11 43.46 5.34
CA VAL A 217 12.49 43.15 4.90
C VAL A 217 12.50 41.95 3.96
N ILE A 218 11.69 40.92 4.26
CA ILE A 218 11.45 39.76 3.39
C ILE A 218 10.78 40.19 2.08
N ASP A 219 9.73 41.01 2.14
CA ASP A 219 9.02 41.55 0.97
C ASP A 219 9.97 42.29 0.01
N PHE A 220 10.77 43.23 0.52
CA PHE A 220 11.70 44.01 -0.31
C PHE A 220 12.92 43.21 -0.78
N GLY A 221 13.47 42.34 0.08
CA GLY A 221 14.66 41.53 -0.19
C GLY A 221 14.40 40.37 -1.15
N LEU A 222 13.23 39.72 -1.05
CA LEU A 222 12.82 38.60 -1.90
C LEU A 222 11.77 38.99 -2.95
N ARG A 223 11.60 40.28 -3.26
CA ARG A 223 10.63 40.83 -4.24
C ARG A 223 10.62 40.15 -5.62
N GLU A 224 11.72 39.50 -5.99
CA GLU A 224 11.89 38.77 -7.27
C GLU A 224 11.39 37.31 -7.20
N SER A 225 10.97 36.85 -6.01
CA SER A 225 10.46 35.49 -5.72
C SER A 225 9.24 35.56 -4.80
N TYR A 226 8.09 35.93 -5.38
CA TYR A 226 6.80 36.11 -4.69
C TYR A 226 6.37 34.89 -3.84
N GLU A 227 6.65 33.68 -4.32
CA GLU A 227 6.36 32.42 -3.62
C GLU A 227 7.11 32.32 -2.29
N LYS A 228 8.42 32.67 -2.25
CA LYS A 228 9.21 32.70 -1.01
C LYS A 228 8.73 33.78 -0.03
N VAL A 229 8.23 34.92 -0.53
CA VAL A 229 7.64 35.95 0.33
C VAL A 229 6.41 35.40 1.05
N GLN A 230 5.48 34.74 0.33
CA GLN A 230 4.31 34.10 0.94
C GLN A 230 4.66 32.95 1.89
N GLU A 231 5.72 32.19 1.59
CA GLU A 231 6.14 31.05 2.42
C GLU A 231 6.67 31.50 3.79
N LEU A 232 7.43 32.61 3.84
CA LEU A 232 8.26 32.97 4.99
C LEU A 232 7.70 34.10 5.87
N GLN A 233 6.82 34.96 5.35
CA GLN A 233 6.19 36.03 6.15
C GLN A 233 5.38 35.47 7.34
N GLY A 234 5.51 36.11 8.50
CA GLY A 234 4.94 35.69 9.78
C GLY A 234 5.46 34.35 10.31
N LYS A 235 6.55 33.79 9.74
CA LYS A 235 7.05 32.44 10.05
C LYS A 235 8.57 32.32 10.12
N PHE A 236 9.35 33.15 9.43
CA PHE A 236 10.80 32.94 9.31
C PHE A 236 11.52 32.87 10.67
N CYS A 237 11.16 33.72 11.63
CA CYS A 237 11.68 33.68 13.01
C CYS A 237 11.39 32.35 13.74
N SER A 238 10.35 31.61 13.37
CA SER A 238 9.99 30.34 13.99
C SER A 238 10.48 29.11 13.21
N CYS A 239 10.54 29.17 11.87
CA CYS A 239 10.79 27.99 11.02
C CYS A 239 12.16 27.94 10.33
N TRP A 240 13.03 28.96 10.42
CA TRP A 240 14.30 28.99 9.68
C TRP A 240 15.20 27.75 9.91
N GLN A 241 15.10 27.12 11.08
CA GLN A 241 15.86 25.91 11.44
C GLN A 241 15.47 24.70 10.59
N GLU A 242 14.25 24.70 10.06
CA GLU A 242 13.68 23.68 9.17
C GLU A 242 13.87 24.03 7.68
N LYS A 243 14.35 25.24 7.34
CA LYS A 243 14.50 25.71 5.94
C LYS A 243 15.92 25.54 5.41
N HIS A 244 16.04 24.81 4.32
CA HIS A 244 17.32 24.40 3.71
C HIS A 244 18.12 25.55 3.08
N ASP A 245 17.47 26.67 2.74
CA ASP A 245 18.03 27.84 2.06
C ASP A 245 18.06 29.10 2.95
N SER A 246 17.86 28.98 4.27
CA SER A 246 17.87 30.10 5.23
C SER A 246 19.07 31.05 5.09
N TYR A 247 20.26 30.52 4.75
CA TYR A 247 21.47 31.34 4.55
C TYR A 247 21.48 32.07 3.19
N GLU A 248 20.85 31.50 2.16
CA GLU A 248 20.63 32.15 0.87
C GLU A 248 19.66 33.33 1.03
N VAL A 249 18.52 33.07 1.68
CA VAL A 249 17.46 34.03 2.00
C VAL A 249 17.96 35.16 2.91
N PHE A 250 18.74 34.84 3.95
CA PHE A 250 19.29 35.86 4.85
C PHE A 250 20.30 36.78 4.15
N VAL A 251 21.17 36.23 3.30
CA VAL A 251 22.11 37.02 2.50
C VAL A 251 21.37 37.88 1.47
N GLN A 252 20.28 37.38 0.86
CA GLN A 252 19.43 38.17 -0.05
C GLN A 252 18.74 39.35 0.67
N MET A 253 18.32 39.19 1.93
CA MET A 253 17.65 40.26 2.70
C MET A 253 18.61 41.22 3.44
N LEU A 254 19.94 41.03 3.38
CA LEU A 254 20.86 41.74 4.29
C LEU A 254 20.84 43.26 4.15
N GLU A 255 20.65 43.80 2.93
CA GLU A 255 20.58 45.24 2.69
C GLU A 255 19.32 45.91 3.30
N PRO A 256 18.09 45.46 3.01
CA PRO A 256 16.91 45.98 3.71
C PRO A 256 16.91 45.65 5.22
N LEU A 257 17.55 44.57 5.66
CA LEU A 257 17.69 44.23 7.08
C LEU A 257 18.54 45.27 7.83
N VAL A 258 19.68 45.69 7.26
CA VAL A 258 20.53 46.75 7.80
C VAL A 258 19.77 48.09 7.87
N GLU A 259 19.07 48.45 6.78
CA GLU A 259 18.24 49.67 6.76
C GLU A 259 17.10 49.62 7.80
N CYS A 260 16.51 48.44 8.03
CA CYS A 260 15.48 48.22 9.04
C CYS A 260 16.02 48.35 10.48
N LEU A 261 17.16 47.73 10.78
CA LEU A 261 17.82 47.87 12.08
C LEU A 261 18.20 49.33 12.36
N GLU A 262 18.68 50.09 11.37
CA GLU A 262 18.93 51.52 11.53
C GLU A 262 17.64 52.33 11.75
N LYS A 263 16.54 52.02 11.04
CA LYS A 263 15.21 52.61 11.28
C LYS A 263 14.66 52.33 12.68
N VAL A 264 14.93 51.15 13.26
CA VAL A 264 14.51 50.79 14.63
C VAL A 264 15.38 51.48 15.69
N LYS A 265 16.70 51.50 15.48
CA LYS A 265 17.68 52.24 16.31
C LYS A 265 17.34 53.72 16.40
N ASN A 266 17.03 54.36 15.27
CA ASN A 266 16.87 55.82 15.18
C ASN A 266 15.43 56.32 15.45
N ASN A 267 14.50 55.47 15.93
CA ASN A 267 13.10 55.84 16.18
C ASN A 267 12.65 55.61 17.64
N PRO A 268 13.08 56.47 18.58
CA PRO A 268 12.74 56.37 20.01
C PRO A 268 11.29 56.76 20.34
N GLN A 269 10.48 57.17 19.36
CA GLN A 269 9.04 57.43 19.55
C GLN A 269 8.21 56.16 19.33
N ARG A 270 8.72 55.20 18.53
CA ARG A 270 8.05 53.91 18.25
C ARG A 270 8.58 52.76 19.11
N TRP A 271 9.83 52.82 19.55
CA TRP A 271 10.51 51.72 20.24
C TRP A 271 11.04 52.12 21.62
N LYS A 272 11.05 51.18 22.56
CA LYS A 272 11.67 51.35 23.88
C LYS A 272 13.18 51.48 23.71
N ALA A 273 13.84 52.26 24.58
CA ALA A 273 15.29 52.47 24.54
C ALA A 273 16.10 51.16 24.43
N SER A 274 15.77 50.15 25.23
CA SER A 274 16.42 48.82 25.17
C SER A 274 16.27 48.10 23.82
N VAL A 275 15.17 48.32 23.09
CA VAL A 275 14.97 47.76 21.75
C VAL A 275 15.85 48.49 20.72
N SER A 276 15.95 49.82 20.82
CA SER A 276 16.82 50.62 19.95
C SER A 276 18.31 50.41 20.25
N GLU A 277 18.69 50.16 21.51
CA GLU A 277 20.05 49.77 21.93
C GLU A 277 20.42 48.38 21.38
N LEU A 278 19.54 47.39 21.52
CA LEU A 278 19.74 46.05 20.94
C LEU A 278 19.83 46.11 19.40
N ALA A 279 18.94 46.86 18.74
CA ALA A 279 19.02 47.08 17.29
C ALA A 279 20.35 47.74 16.89
N GLY A 280 20.85 48.70 17.68
CA GLY A 280 22.13 49.34 17.46
C GLY A 280 23.34 48.42 17.65
N ALA A 281 23.29 47.49 18.61
CA ALA A 281 24.33 46.48 18.82
C ALA A 281 24.34 45.41 17.71
N LEU A 282 23.16 44.95 17.27
CA LEU A 282 23.03 44.02 16.15
C LEU A 282 23.48 44.64 14.84
N LEU A 283 23.10 45.91 14.59
CA LEU A 283 23.54 46.69 13.43
C LEU A 283 25.07 46.75 13.32
N HIS A 284 25.80 46.88 14.45
CA HIS A 284 27.27 46.81 14.44
C HIS A 284 27.75 45.45 13.94
N LYS A 285 27.28 44.36 14.57
CA LYS A 285 27.73 43.00 14.25
C LYS A 285 27.48 42.61 12.79
N VAL A 286 26.30 42.94 12.23
CA VAL A 286 25.98 42.59 10.83
C VAL A 286 26.72 43.45 9.80
N MET A 287 27.31 44.58 10.22
CA MET A 287 28.17 45.44 9.39
C MET A 287 29.66 45.11 9.52
N GLU A 288 30.05 44.06 10.25
CA GLU A 288 31.43 43.59 10.28
C GLU A 288 31.73 42.74 9.02
N PHE A 289 32.84 43.00 8.31
CA PHE A 289 33.18 42.22 7.11
C PHE A 289 33.37 40.73 7.42
N ASP A 290 33.87 40.42 8.63
CA ASP A 290 34.01 39.07 9.20
C ASP A 290 32.67 38.29 9.21
N PHE A 291 31.55 38.99 9.47
CA PHE A 291 30.18 38.45 9.41
C PHE A 291 29.72 38.27 7.96
N ILE A 292 29.91 39.29 7.11
CA ILE A 292 29.47 39.28 5.70
C ILE A 292 30.14 38.12 4.93
N ILE A 293 31.47 37.99 5.01
CA ILE A 293 32.20 36.91 4.33
C ILE A 293 31.82 35.53 4.89
N ALA A 294 31.60 35.39 6.20
CA ALA A 294 31.17 34.14 6.79
C ALA A 294 29.78 33.72 6.29
N MET A 295 28.81 34.63 6.22
CA MET A 295 27.45 34.33 5.74
C MET A 295 27.42 34.06 4.23
N VAL A 296 28.18 34.81 3.41
CA VAL A 296 28.28 34.57 1.96
C VAL A 296 28.96 33.24 1.65
N VAL A 297 30.05 32.90 2.36
CA VAL A 297 30.71 31.59 2.20
C VAL A 297 29.82 30.45 2.70
N LEU A 298 29.07 30.65 3.80
CA LEU A 298 28.12 29.66 4.32
C LEU A 298 26.94 29.39 3.36
N LYS A 299 26.31 30.45 2.83
CA LYS A 299 25.33 30.37 1.73
C LYS A 299 25.87 29.49 0.60
N ASN A 300 27.02 29.87 0.05
CA ASN A 300 27.59 29.19 -1.11
C ASN A 300 27.95 27.73 -0.81
N ALA A 301 28.51 27.41 0.35
CA ALA A 301 28.79 26.02 0.74
C ALA A 301 27.51 25.18 0.93
N SER A 302 26.44 25.77 1.49
CA SER A 302 25.15 25.11 1.69
C SER A 302 24.40 24.80 0.38
N SER A 303 24.72 25.51 -0.71
CA SER A 303 24.12 25.26 -2.02
C SER A 303 24.39 23.82 -2.53
N PHE A 304 25.61 23.30 -2.33
CA PHE A 304 26.00 21.95 -2.75
C PHE A 304 25.28 20.82 -2.00
N THR A 305 24.57 21.14 -0.91
CA THR A 305 23.80 20.18 -0.10
C THR A 305 22.31 20.55 0.00
N ARG A 306 21.86 21.61 -0.71
CA ARG A 306 20.49 22.12 -0.68
C ARG A 306 19.46 21.10 -1.15
N GLU A 307 19.71 20.42 -2.26
CA GLU A 307 18.78 19.43 -2.85
C GLU A 307 18.68 18.15 -2.01
N LEU A 308 19.81 17.63 -1.52
CA LEU A 308 19.85 16.54 -0.53
C LEU A 308 19.09 16.92 0.75
N SER A 309 19.39 18.09 1.32
CA SER A 309 18.74 18.62 2.53
C SER A 309 17.23 18.75 2.35
N ALA A 310 16.77 19.21 1.19
CA ALA A 310 15.34 19.33 0.87
C ALA A 310 14.66 17.97 0.68
N GLY A 311 15.26 17.10 -0.14
CA GLY A 311 14.62 15.85 -0.53
C GLY A 311 14.44 14.85 0.61
N ILE A 312 15.38 14.80 1.58
CA ILE A 312 15.29 13.90 2.75
C ILE A 312 14.25 14.30 3.80
N GLN A 313 13.76 15.55 3.77
CA GLN A 313 12.68 16.02 4.66
C GLN A 313 11.32 16.17 3.96
N LYS A 314 11.26 16.03 2.63
CA LYS A 314 10.05 16.30 1.83
C LYS A 314 9.00 15.19 1.95
N ASP A 315 9.36 13.97 1.53
CA ASP A 315 8.50 12.79 1.55
C ASP A 315 9.35 11.52 1.45
N GLN A 316 8.78 10.37 1.82
CA GLN A 316 9.51 9.11 1.98
C GLN A 316 10.10 8.58 0.66
N PHE A 317 9.46 8.87 -0.48
CA PHE A 317 9.96 8.50 -1.82
C PHE A 317 11.12 9.40 -2.26
N THR A 318 10.96 10.72 -2.11
CA THR A 318 12.01 11.70 -2.42
C THR A 318 13.24 11.44 -1.55
N ALA A 319 13.04 11.16 -0.25
CA ALA A 319 14.13 10.84 0.68
C ALA A 319 14.94 9.61 0.23
N ALA A 320 14.27 8.53 -0.18
CA ALA A 320 14.94 7.34 -0.72
C ALA A 320 15.71 7.64 -2.02
N SER A 321 15.15 8.43 -2.94
CA SER A 321 15.84 8.77 -4.20
C SER A 321 17.08 9.65 -4.04
N GLN A 322 17.14 10.50 -3.00
CA GLN A 322 18.33 11.32 -2.70
C GLN A 322 19.55 10.50 -2.26
N LEU A 323 19.35 9.30 -1.71
CA LEU A 323 20.45 8.45 -1.21
C LEU A 323 21.49 8.14 -2.30
N CYS A 324 21.02 7.91 -3.53
CA CYS A 324 21.87 7.65 -4.70
C CYS A 324 22.77 8.84 -5.07
N GLN A 325 22.42 10.07 -4.68
CA GLN A 325 23.17 11.28 -5.02
C GLN A 325 24.32 11.59 -4.05
N ILE A 326 24.31 11.02 -2.84
CA ILE A 326 25.26 11.36 -1.75
C ILE A 326 26.73 11.16 -2.19
N SER A 327 27.02 10.11 -2.95
CA SER A 327 28.35 9.85 -3.51
C SER A 327 28.80 10.94 -4.49
N GLY A 328 27.90 11.40 -5.38
CA GLY A 328 28.12 12.50 -6.32
C GLY A 328 28.29 13.86 -5.64
N ILE A 329 27.57 14.11 -4.54
CA ILE A 329 27.72 15.30 -3.70
C ILE A 329 29.10 15.29 -3.02
N VAL A 330 29.52 14.17 -2.41
CA VAL A 330 30.87 14.04 -1.83
C VAL A 330 31.95 14.23 -2.89
N ALA A 331 31.80 13.65 -4.09
CA ALA A 331 32.73 13.87 -5.20
C ALA A 331 32.79 15.35 -5.63
N THR A 332 31.63 16.01 -5.70
CA THR A 332 31.52 17.44 -6.05
C THR A 332 32.18 18.33 -5.00
N LEU A 333 31.96 18.08 -3.71
CA LEU A 333 32.61 18.82 -2.62
C LEU A 333 34.14 18.62 -2.62
N ASN A 334 34.64 17.42 -2.94
CA ASN A 334 36.08 17.21 -3.11
C ASN A 334 36.65 17.93 -4.35
N ARG A 335 35.85 18.10 -5.42
CA ARG A 335 36.19 18.97 -6.56
C ARG A 335 36.19 20.46 -6.18
N VAL A 336 35.28 20.91 -5.31
CA VAL A 336 35.28 22.27 -4.74
C VAL A 336 36.54 22.49 -3.89
N LYS A 337 36.87 21.55 -2.99
CA LYS A 337 38.10 21.59 -2.16
C LYS A 337 39.37 21.72 -3.02
N THR A 338 39.53 20.86 -4.02
CA THR A 338 40.72 20.89 -4.90
C THR A 338 40.81 22.15 -5.76
N ASN A 339 39.68 22.79 -6.07
CA ASN A 339 39.62 24.04 -6.85
C ASN A 339 39.31 25.27 -5.98
N MET A 340 39.49 25.18 -4.65
CA MET A 340 39.02 26.17 -3.67
C MET A 340 39.51 27.60 -3.95
N LYS A 341 40.68 27.76 -4.55
CA LYS A 341 41.19 29.09 -4.96
C LYS A 341 40.24 29.84 -5.90
N VAL A 342 39.53 29.14 -6.80
CA VAL A 342 38.60 29.75 -7.76
C VAL A 342 37.24 29.98 -7.10
N PHE A 343 36.71 28.98 -6.38
CA PHE A 343 35.45 29.12 -5.65
C PHE A 343 35.49 30.23 -4.61
N HIS A 344 36.54 30.29 -3.77
CA HIS A 344 36.71 31.35 -2.79
C HIS A 344 36.87 32.73 -3.43
N GLN A 345 37.52 32.86 -4.59
CA GLN A 345 37.62 34.15 -5.28
C GLN A 345 36.23 34.70 -5.60
N ASN A 346 35.36 33.87 -6.20
CA ASN A 346 33.98 34.26 -6.50
C ASN A 346 33.18 34.62 -5.22
N TRP A 347 33.31 33.83 -4.14
CA TRP A 347 32.61 34.09 -2.87
C TRP A 347 33.13 35.35 -2.16
N PHE A 348 34.43 35.63 -2.28
CA PHE A 348 35.04 36.84 -1.75
C PHE A 348 34.61 38.07 -2.54
N ASP A 349 34.53 37.98 -3.87
CA ASP A 349 34.08 39.08 -4.74
C ASP A 349 32.58 39.39 -4.52
N GLU A 350 31.75 38.36 -4.29
CA GLU A 350 30.35 38.52 -3.86
C GLU A 350 30.25 39.25 -2.52
N ALA A 351 31.02 38.81 -1.50
CA ALA A 351 31.08 39.47 -0.21
C ALA A 351 31.62 40.92 -0.28
N CYS A 352 32.52 41.20 -1.22
CA CYS A 352 33.03 42.55 -1.47
C CYS A 352 31.97 43.46 -2.11
N ALA A 353 31.17 42.96 -3.06
CA ALA A 353 30.06 43.72 -3.62
C ALA A 353 29.00 44.05 -2.55
N MET A 354 28.69 43.09 -1.67
CA MET A 354 27.79 43.27 -0.53
C MET A 354 28.34 44.26 0.51
N ALA A 355 29.63 44.16 0.86
CA ALA A 355 30.29 45.13 1.73
C ALA A 355 30.28 46.54 1.12
N GLN A 356 30.40 46.68 -0.20
CA GLN A 356 30.35 47.96 -0.90
C GLN A 356 28.96 48.60 -0.89
N SER A 357 27.85 47.85 -1.05
CA SER A 357 26.51 48.43 -0.94
C SER A 357 26.21 48.87 0.51
N LEU A 358 26.63 48.06 1.49
CA LEU A 358 26.55 48.35 2.92
C LEU A 358 27.58 49.39 3.43
N ARG A 359 28.50 49.85 2.58
CA ARG A 359 29.59 50.82 2.89
C ARG A 359 30.56 50.37 3.98
N VAL A 360 30.75 49.06 4.12
CA VAL A 360 31.66 48.41 5.06
C VAL A 360 33.09 48.39 4.51
N GLN A 361 34.10 48.59 5.36
CA GLN A 361 35.51 48.52 4.98
C GLN A 361 36.04 47.07 5.02
N ILE A 362 36.88 46.72 4.05
CA ILE A 362 37.39 45.36 3.85
C ILE A 362 38.81 45.26 4.42
N GLU A 363 38.90 44.91 5.70
CA GLU A 363 40.15 44.78 6.44
C GLU A 363 40.34 43.36 7.03
N VAL A 364 41.53 43.08 7.58
CA VAL A 364 41.86 41.82 8.25
C VAL A 364 41.96 42.08 9.76
N PRO A 365 41.37 41.26 10.65
CA PRO A 365 41.39 41.49 12.09
C PRO A 365 42.81 41.67 12.66
N GLU A 366 43.09 42.84 13.26
CA GLU A 366 44.45 43.28 13.64
C GLU A 366 45.23 42.29 14.52
N ASN A 367 44.51 41.53 15.36
CA ASN A 367 45.09 40.58 16.32
C ASN A 367 45.67 39.30 15.68
N SER A 368 45.61 39.12 14.35
CA SER A 368 46.01 37.87 13.68
C SER A 368 47.45 37.82 13.15
N LEU A 369 48.28 38.84 13.40
CA LEU A 369 49.57 39.03 12.69
C LEU A 369 50.84 38.71 13.52
N PRO A 370 51.64 37.70 13.10
CA PRO A 370 53.09 37.77 13.22
C PRO A 370 53.61 38.94 12.35
N ARG A 371 54.53 39.76 12.87
CA ARG A 371 54.85 41.09 12.32
C ARG A 371 55.52 41.16 10.94
N ASP A 372 55.81 40.04 10.27
CA ASP A 372 56.70 39.97 9.09
C ASP A 372 56.04 39.44 7.79
N SER A 373 54.72 39.32 7.71
CA SER A 373 54.05 38.88 6.46
C SER A 373 52.76 39.64 6.12
N MET A 374 52.76 40.32 4.97
CA MET A 374 51.55 40.91 4.37
C MET A 374 50.67 39.82 3.74
N ILE A 375 49.81 39.21 4.54
CA ILE A 375 48.74 38.30 4.06
C ILE A 375 47.61 39.15 3.45
N LYS A 376 47.24 38.89 2.20
CA LYS A 376 46.07 39.53 1.57
C LYS A 376 44.76 39.00 2.16
N PRO A 377 43.68 39.81 2.29
CA PRO A 377 42.38 39.36 2.81
C PRO A 377 41.86 38.06 2.16
N VAL A 378 41.92 37.97 0.82
CA VAL A 378 41.54 36.77 0.04
C VAL A 378 42.30 35.50 0.47
N GLY A 379 43.57 35.65 0.89
CA GLY A 379 44.35 34.52 1.42
C GLY A 379 43.88 34.12 2.82
N TYR A 380 43.69 35.12 3.69
CA TYR A 380 43.25 34.94 5.07
C TYR A 380 41.89 34.21 5.15
N TYR A 381 40.86 34.71 4.46
CA TYR A 381 39.52 34.10 4.51
C TYR A 381 39.43 32.77 3.73
N LYS A 382 40.27 32.55 2.71
CA LYS A 382 40.38 31.23 2.07
C LYS A 382 40.84 30.16 3.07
N ASP A 383 41.95 30.42 3.76
CA ASP A 383 42.62 29.41 4.60
C ASP A 383 42.04 29.32 6.02
N GLY A 384 41.56 30.43 6.59
CA GLY A 384 40.95 30.47 7.93
C GLY A 384 39.45 30.17 7.98
N LEU A 385 38.73 30.28 6.86
CA LEU A 385 37.26 30.16 6.80
C LEU A 385 36.79 29.16 5.73
N SER A 386 37.12 29.36 4.45
CA SER A 386 36.52 28.57 3.36
C SER A 386 37.05 27.13 3.25
N VAL A 387 38.36 26.92 3.41
CA VAL A 387 38.95 25.56 3.44
C VAL A 387 38.42 24.76 4.65
N PRO A 388 38.48 25.25 5.91
CA PRO A 388 37.93 24.52 7.05
C PRO A 388 36.42 24.24 6.96
N LEU A 389 35.63 25.15 6.39
CA LEU A 389 34.19 24.96 6.22
C LEU A 389 33.86 23.77 5.30
N VAL A 390 34.46 23.74 4.10
CA VAL A 390 34.21 22.68 3.12
C VAL A 390 34.82 21.35 3.58
N ASP A 391 35.95 21.35 4.28
CA ASP A 391 36.51 20.15 4.91
C ASP A 391 35.58 19.56 5.96
N ASN A 392 34.99 20.39 6.83
CA ASN A 392 34.01 19.91 7.79
C ASN A 392 32.73 19.41 7.12
N LEU A 393 32.26 20.07 6.05
CA LEU A 393 31.10 19.63 5.28
C LEU A 393 31.32 18.26 4.63
N ILE A 394 32.47 18.03 4.00
CA ILE A 394 32.84 16.72 3.41
C ILE A 394 32.83 15.62 4.49
N ASN A 395 33.38 15.90 5.67
CA ASN A 395 33.42 14.93 6.76
C ASN A 395 32.01 14.71 7.37
N THR A 396 31.23 15.77 7.56
CA THR A 396 29.89 15.68 8.15
C THR A 396 28.94 14.85 7.27
N VAL A 397 28.98 15.04 5.93
CA VAL A 397 28.21 14.22 4.98
C VAL A 397 28.62 12.74 5.05
N LYS A 398 29.92 12.42 5.21
CA LYS A 398 30.37 11.03 5.37
C LYS A 398 29.94 10.42 6.70
N ASP A 399 30.14 11.16 7.79
CA ASP A 399 29.85 10.71 9.15
C ASP A 399 28.35 10.49 9.39
N HIS A 400 27.49 11.36 8.83
CA HIS A 400 26.03 11.32 9.04
C HIS A 400 25.28 10.59 7.93
N PHE A 401 25.96 10.09 6.90
CA PHE A 401 25.41 9.20 5.87
C PHE A 401 26.39 8.03 5.61
N SER A 402 26.63 7.23 6.66
CA SER A 402 27.30 5.93 6.55
C SER A 402 26.53 4.98 5.63
N GLU A 403 27.16 3.87 5.21
CA GLU A 403 26.46 2.85 4.43
C GLU A 403 25.28 2.24 5.22
N ASP A 404 25.45 1.99 6.51
CA ASP A 404 24.39 1.53 7.42
C ASP A 404 23.20 2.52 7.44
N HIS A 405 23.46 3.83 7.47
CA HIS A 405 22.40 4.83 7.46
C HIS A 405 21.67 4.90 6.11
N LYS A 406 22.38 4.78 4.98
CA LYS A 406 21.76 4.71 3.65
C LYS A 406 20.90 3.45 3.52
N GLU A 407 21.41 2.32 3.99
CA GLU A 407 20.68 1.05 3.99
C GLU A 407 19.43 1.11 4.88
N ALA A 408 19.53 1.72 6.05
CA ALA A 408 18.36 2.01 6.87
C ALA A 408 17.34 2.87 6.10
N LEU A 409 17.77 4.01 5.52
CA LEU A 409 16.88 4.89 4.75
C LEU A 409 16.29 4.23 3.48
N ASN A 410 16.88 3.16 2.94
CA ASN A 410 16.23 2.38 1.86
C ASN A 410 14.90 1.74 2.32
N PHE A 411 14.72 1.43 3.61
CA PHE A 411 13.45 0.90 4.13
C PHE A 411 12.31 1.93 4.10
N LEU A 412 12.57 3.21 3.84
CA LEU A 412 11.50 4.18 3.50
C LEU A 412 10.73 3.77 2.23
N SER A 413 11.37 3.01 1.32
CA SER A 413 10.70 2.46 0.14
C SER A 413 9.62 1.41 0.46
N LEU A 414 9.53 0.92 1.71
CA LEU A 414 8.44 0.05 2.18
C LEU A 414 7.11 0.80 2.33
N VAL A 415 7.10 2.14 2.43
CA VAL A 415 5.85 2.92 2.52
C VAL A 415 5.07 2.78 1.21
N PRO A 416 3.75 2.47 1.20
CA PRO A 416 3.00 2.10 0.00
C PRO A 416 3.12 3.06 -1.20
N CYS A 417 3.13 4.38 -0.97
CA CYS A 417 3.36 5.38 -2.01
C CYS A 417 4.71 5.26 -2.73
N SER A 418 5.70 4.64 -2.07
CA SER A 418 7.02 4.35 -2.61
C SER A 418 7.08 2.97 -3.25
N VAL A 419 6.38 1.96 -2.72
CA VAL A 419 6.33 0.60 -3.29
C VAL A 419 5.82 0.60 -4.74
N THR A 420 4.86 1.47 -5.06
CA THR A 420 4.31 1.60 -6.42
C THR A 420 5.28 2.24 -7.42
N VAL A 421 6.15 3.16 -6.98
CA VAL A 421 6.96 4.02 -7.87
C VAL A 421 8.48 3.72 -7.81
N SER A 422 8.99 3.10 -6.74
CA SER A 422 10.43 3.10 -6.42
C SER A 422 11.21 1.91 -6.95
N TYR A 423 12.30 2.19 -7.66
CA TYR A 423 13.36 1.22 -7.97
C TYR A 423 14.17 0.83 -6.72
N VAL A 424 14.23 1.70 -5.68
CA VAL A 424 14.94 1.42 -4.42
C VAL A 424 14.34 0.21 -3.72
N PHE A 425 13.05 -0.04 -3.89
CA PHE A 425 12.36 -1.22 -3.38
C PHE A 425 13.00 -2.54 -3.89
N GLU A 426 13.43 -2.59 -5.15
CA GLU A 426 14.07 -3.80 -5.70
C GLU A 426 15.48 -4.01 -5.10
N SER A 427 16.15 -2.94 -4.65
CA SER A 427 17.45 -3.06 -3.97
C SER A 427 17.37 -3.82 -2.63
N LEU A 428 16.21 -3.78 -1.97
CA LEU A 428 15.95 -4.52 -0.72
C LEU A 428 15.98 -6.06 -0.90
N LYS A 429 15.89 -6.55 -2.15
CA LYS A 429 16.01 -7.98 -2.47
C LYS A 429 17.45 -8.46 -2.64
N SER A 430 18.43 -7.55 -2.69
CA SER A 430 19.81 -7.88 -3.09
C SER A 430 20.65 -8.58 -2.00
N LYS A 431 20.28 -8.42 -0.74
CA LYS A 431 20.96 -9.00 0.44
C LYS A 431 20.05 -8.98 1.68
N PRO A 432 20.35 -9.76 2.74
CA PRO A 432 19.61 -9.69 4.00
C PRO A 432 19.62 -8.26 4.60
N PRO A 433 18.53 -7.83 5.26
CA PRO A 433 18.39 -6.47 5.75
C PRO A 433 19.30 -6.20 6.97
N LEU A 434 19.82 -4.97 7.07
CA LEU A 434 20.64 -4.49 8.19
C LEU A 434 20.12 -4.90 9.59
N TYR A 435 18.80 -4.80 9.80
CA TYR A 435 18.14 -5.09 11.07
C TYR A 435 17.68 -6.56 11.20
N SER A 436 18.30 -7.53 10.52
CA SER A 436 17.90 -8.95 10.53
C SER A 436 17.75 -9.55 11.94
N SER A 437 18.48 -9.06 12.95
CA SER A 437 18.36 -9.53 14.35
C SER A 437 17.13 -9.00 15.10
N ASP A 438 16.45 -7.99 14.55
CA ASP A 438 15.27 -7.34 15.11
C ASP A 438 13.95 -7.81 14.46
N LEU A 439 14.07 -8.66 13.43
CA LEU A 439 12.96 -9.19 12.67
C LEU A 439 12.30 -10.38 13.39
N PRO A 440 10.95 -10.47 13.44
CA PRO A 440 10.26 -11.62 14.03
C PRO A 440 10.47 -12.92 13.22
N ASP A 441 10.66 -12.84 11.90
CA ASP A 441 10.95 -13.98 11.03
C ASP A 441 11.87 -13.53 9.87
N ALA A 442 13.17 -13.41 10.17
CA ALA A 442 14.17 -12.95 9.21
C ALA A 442 14.30 -13.84 7.96
N ASP A 443 14.05 -15.14 8.08
CA ASP A 443 14.18 -16.09 6.97
C ASP A 443 13.06 -15.89 5.92
N ASN A 444 11.84 -15.55 6.37
CA ASN A 444 10.73 -15.21 5.46
C ASN A 444 10.71 -13.76 4.97
N PHE A 445 11.66 -12.89 5.36
CA PHE A 445 11.69 -11.47 4.98
C PHE A 445 11.49 -11.24 3.46
N PHE A 446 12.19 -11.99 2.60
CA PHE A 446 12.07 -11.81 1.14
C PHE A 446 10.72 -12.27 0.59
N THR A 447 10.10 -13.28 1.19
CA THR A 447 8.75 -13.74 0.87
C THR A 447 7.74 -12.65 1.22
N GLU A 448 7.82 -12.14 2.45
CA GLU A 448 6.98 -11.05 2.96
C GLU A 448 7.11 -9.78 2.11
N LEU A 449 8.35 -9.39 1.75
CA LEU A 449 8.65 -8.26 0.87
C LEU A 449 8.02 -8.42 -0.52
N CYS A 450 8.01 -9.63 -1.08
CA CYS A 450 7.33 -9.90 -2.35
C CYS A 450 5.80 -9.83 -2.21
N CYS A 451 5.21 -10.42 -1.18
CA CYS A 451 3.77 -10.30 -0.89
C CYS A 451 3.34 -8.83 -0.69
N TRP A 452 4.18 -8.02 -0.04
CA TRP A 452 3.96 -6.59 0.14
C TRP A 452 3.99 -5.81 -1.18
N ARG A 453 4.97 -6.10 -2.04
CA ARG A 453 5.06 -5.55 -3.41
C ARG A 453 3.79 -5.81 -4.20
N VAL A 454 3.31 -7.06 -4.20
CA VAL A 454 2.07 -7.46 -4.88
C VAL A 454 0.88 -6.70 -4.30
N THR A 455 0.74 -6.67 -2.97
CA THR A 455 -0.37 -6.00 -2.25
C THR A 455 -0.60 -4.54 -2.66
N TRP A 456 0.46 -3.82 -3.03
CA TRP A 456 0.38 -2.41 -3.45
C TRP A 456 0.47 -2.19 -4.96
N LYS A 457 0.99 -3.14 -5.75
CA LYS A 457 1.02 -3.02 -7.21
C LYS A 457 -0.20 -3.60 -7.93
N THR A 458 -0.99 -4.48 -7.30
CA THR A 458 -2.20 -5.05 -7.92
C THR A 458 -3.51 -4.32 -7.57
N LYS A 459 -3.49 -3.39 -6.59
CA LYS A 459 -4.69 -2.62 -6.21
C LYS A 459 -4.92 -1.42 -7.13
N VAL A 460 -5.87 -1.57 -8.05
CA VAL A 460 -6.30 -0.49 -8.95
C VAL A 460 -7.42 0.34 -8.32
N ALA A 461 -7.20 1.64 -8.22
CA ALA A 461 -8.18 2.72 -8.03
C ALA A 461 -9.05 2.82 -6.74
N SER A 462 -9.37 1.77 -5.98
CA SER A 462 -10.37 1.88 -4.89
C SER A 462 -9.83 2.26 -3.50
N VAL A 463 -8.53 2.16 -3.23
CA VAL A 463 -7.94 2.40 -1.89
C VAL A 463 -6.98 3.60 -1.89
N THR A 464 -7.11 4.49 -0.90
CA THR A 464 -6.14 5.57 -0.63
C THR A 464 -4.79 5.00 -0.20
N ILE A 465 -3.82 5.02 -1.13
CA ILE A 465 -2.46 4.51 -0.90
C ILE A 465 -1.77 5.34 0.20
N PRO A 466 -1.34 4.73 1.33
CA PRO A 466 -0.68 5.46 2.40
C PRO A 466 0.62 6.15 1.95
N SER A 467 0.71 7.44 2.25
CA SER A 467 1.85 8.30 1.91
C SER A 467 2.89 8.43 3.04
N SER A 468 2.59 7.89 4.22
CA SER A 468 3.36 8.09 5.45
C SER A 468 3.46 6.81 6.28
N ILE A 469 4.48 6.71 7.14
CA ILE A 469 4.71 5.53 7.99
C ILE A 469 3.61 5.38 9.04
N PHE A 470 3.16 6.49 9.65
CA PHE A 470 2.06 6.54 10.62
C PHE A 470 0.76 5.92 10.08
N HIS A 471 0.41 6.22 8.82
CA HIS A 471 -0.76 5.63 8.16
C HIS A 471 -0.52 4.17 7.75
N THR A 472 0.71 3.82 7.40
CA THR A 472 1.08 2.44 7.01
C THR A 472 1.01 1.48 8.20
N LEU A 473 1.54 1.86 9.37
CA LEU A 473 1.53 1.02 10.57
C LEU A 473 0.10 0.72 11.09
N ARG A 474 -0.86 1.59 10.80
CA ARG A 474 -2.29 1.43 11.17
C ARG A 474 -3.13 0.64 10.17
N LEU A 475 -2.54 0.19 9.06
CA LEU A 475 -3.25 -0.66 8.12
C LEU A 475 -3.65 -1.98 8.79
N PRO A 476 -4.92 -2.43 8.72
CA PRO A 476 -5.35 -3.69 9.34
C PRO A 476 -4.56 -4.92 8.87
N LEU A 477 -4.02 -4.88 7.66
CA LEU A 477 -3.18 -5.95 7.12
C LEU A 477 -1.76 -6.02 7.71
N MET A 478 -1.31 -5.04 8.51
CA MET A 478 0.02 -5.05 9.15
C MET A 478 0.25 -6.26 10.07
N GLN A 479 -0.82 -6.87 10.59
CA GLN A 479 -0.72 -8.11 11.38
C GLN A 479 -0.16 -9.31 10.59
N TYR A 480 -0.15 -9.25 9.26
CA TYR A 480 0.42 -10.27 8.37
C TYR A 480 1.82 -9.92 7.85
N PHE A 481 2.30 -8.70 8.09
CA PHE A 481 3.57 -8.16 7.58
C PHE A 481 4.48 -7.80 8.76
N GLY A 482 4.87 -8.81 9.54
CA GLY A 482 5.58 -8.63 10.82
C GLY A 482 6.98 -8.05 10.67
N ASN A 483 7.74 -8.46 9.64
CA ASN A 483 9.08 -7.95 9.41
C ASN A 483 9.06 -6.50 8.89
N ILE A 484 8.11 -6.18 8.02
CA ILE A 484 7.90 -4.84 7.48
C ILE A 484 7.37 -3.90 8.56
N ASN A 485 6.48 -4.36 9.45
CA ASN A 485 6.07 -3.60 10.63
C ASN A 485 7.27 -3.28 11.53
N ALA A 486 8.12 -4.27 11.84
CA ALA A 486 9.34 -4.07 12.62
C ALA A 486 10.28 -3.03 11.97
N LEU A 487 10.54 -3.14 10.66
CA LEU A 487 11.36 -2.18 9.92
C LEU A 487 10.74 -0.77 9.91
N LEU A 488 9.43 -0.64 9.63
CA LEU A 488 8.74 0.65 9.65
C LEU A 488 8.74 1.30 11.05
N ARG A 489 8.64 0.51 12.12
CA ARG A 489 8.81 0.99 13.51
C ARG A 489 10.25 1.45 13.77
N ILE A 490 11.27 0.77 13.25
CA ILE A 490 12.66 1.25 13.29
C ILE A 490 12.82 2.57 12.53
N MET A 491 12.26 2.69 11.32
CA MET A 491 12.27 3.93 10.53
C MET A 491 11.56 5.08 11.24
N SER A 492 10.53 4.79 12.02
CA SER A 492 9.77 5.80 12.78
C SER A 492 10.59 6.39 13.94
N VAL A 493 11.58 5.67 14.48
CA VAL A 493 12.42 6.14 15.59
C VAL A 493 13.76 6.72 15.17
N LEU A 494 14.25 6.48 13.95
CA LEU A 494 15.51 7.07 13.47
C LEU A 494 15.45 8.61 13.52
N PRO A 495 16.45 9.32 14.06
CA PRO A 495 16.39 10.78 14.18
C PRO A 495 16.27 11.52 12.85
N SER A 496 16.79 10.94 11.76
CA SER A 496 16.88 11.51 10.42
C SER A 496 15.61 11.43 9.58
N THR A 497 14.67 10.53 9.90
CA THR A 497 13.38 10.48 9.21
C THR A 497 12.48 11.60 9.72
N ALA A 498 11.60 12.13 8.87
CA ALA A 498 10.64 13.15 9.32
C ALA A 498 9.83 12.66 10.54
N LEU A 499 9.65 13.52 11.53
CA LEU A 499 8.73 13.26 12.63
C LEU A 499 7.32 13.61 12.13
N GLU A 500 6.54 12.61 11.75
CA GLU A 500 5.22 12.80 11.14
C GLU A 500 4.23 13.42 12.14
N ASP A 501 3.36 14.33 11.69
CA ASP A 501 2.32 14.89 12.57
C ASP A 501 1.26 13.84 12.85
N CYS A 502 1.30 13.32 14.07
CA CYS A 502 0.44 12.26 14.57
C CYS A 502 -0.83 12.80 15.28
N GLY A 503 -1.10 14.12 15.21
CA GLY A 503 -2.16 14.77 15.98
C GLY A 503 -1.80 15.02 17.45
N VAL A 504 -0.50 15.01 17.79
CA VAL A 504 0.01 15.18 19.16
C VAL A 504 0.97 16.36 19.27
N VAL A 505 1.13 16.90 20.48
CA VAL A 505 1.95 18.09 20.73
C VAL A 505 3.43 17.82 20.43
N MET A 506 3.97 18.50 19.40
CA MET A 506 5.37 18.46 19.02
C MET A 506 6.28 19.10 20.08
N ARG A 507 6.69 18.32 21.09
CA ARG A 507 7.41 18.79 22.29
C ARG A 507 8.72 19.52 21.97
N HIS A 508 9.43 19.15 20.90
CA HIS A 508 10.62 19.90 20.46
C HIS A 508 10.28 21.32 20.00
N LYS A 509 9.21 21.52 19.20
CA LYS A 509 8.76 22.86 18.80
C LYS A 509 8.29 23.67 20.01
N LYS A 510 7.55 23.05 20.94
CA LYS A 510 7.17 23.64 22.23
C LYS A 510 8.37 24.05 23.11
N PHE A 511 9.49 23.34 23.01
CA PHE A 511 10.75 23.73 23.64
C PHE A 511 11.43 24.92 22.93
N GLN A 512 11.39 24.99 21.60
CA GLN A 512 11.87 26.18 20.87
C GLN A 512 11.03 27.44 21.17
N GLU A 513 9.72 27.28 21.36
CA GLU A 513 8.80 28.34 21.82
C GLU A 513 9.16 28.80 23.25
N TYR A 514 9.30 27.87 24.20
CA TYR A 514 9.77 28.17 25.56
C TYR A 514 11.11 28.93 25.58
N LEU A 515 12.05 28.56 24.69
CA LEU A 515 13.35 29.24 24.52
C LEU A 515 13.26 30.60 23.84
N ARG A 516 12.11 30.97 23.24
CA ARG A 516 11.84 32.31 22.70
C ARG A 516 11.14 33.20 23.73
N ASP A 517 10.10 32.67 24.37
CA ASP A 517 9.16 33.45 25.18
C ASP A 517 9.62 33.67 26.64
N THR A 518 10.57 32.86 27.12
CA THR A 518 11.09 32.92 28.49
C THR A 518 12.49 33.52 28.51
N ASN A 519 12.78 34.52 29.34
CA ASN A 519 14.13 35.07 29.50
C ASN A 519 15.10 34.00 30.05
N PRO A 520 16.34 33.86 29.54
CA PRO A 520 17.31 32.88 30.03
C PRO A 520 17.47 32.82 31.56
N LYS A 521 17.35 33.95 32.27
CA LYS A 521 17.51 34.02 33.73
C LYS A 521 16.38 33.36 34.53
N ASP A 522 15.17 33.33 33.96
CA ASP A 522 13.98 32.75 34.57
C ASP A 522 13.80 31.26 34.22
N ARG A 523 14.63 30.73 33.31
CA ARG A 523 14.60 29.32 32.92
C ARG A 523 15.31 28.45 33.95
N SER A 524 14.73 27.29 34.24
CA SER A 524 15.41 26.20 34.95
C SER A 524 15.11 24.84 34.29
N PRO A 525 15.96 23.81 34.49
CA PRO A 525 15.72 22.46 33.95
C PRO A 525 14.35 21.88 34.33
N CYS A 526 13.95 22.05 35.60
CA CYS A 526 12.69 21.53 36.14
C CYS A 526 11.47 22.22 35.51
N LEU A 527 11.45 23.56 35.46
CA LEU A 527 10.37 24.31 34.83
C LEU A 527 10.30 24.05 33.32
N ALA A 528 11.45 23.89 32.65
CA ALA A 528 11.50 23.52 31.23
C ALA A 528 10.86 22.15 30.96
N LEU A 529 11.20 21.12 31.76
CA LEU A 529 10.58 19.80 31.60
C LEU A 529 9.08 19.84 31.88
N LEU A 530 8.65 20.54 32.93
CA LEU A 530 7.24 20.64 33.28
C LEU A 530 6.43 21.43 32.24
N GLN A 531 6.93 22.57 31.76
CA GLN A 531 6.23 23.36 30.74
C GLN A 531 6.19 22.63 29.39
N VAL A 532 7.26 21.94 28.99
CA VAL A 532 7.31 21.20 27.72
C VAL A 532 6.55 19.87 27.80
N GLY A 533 6.99 18.96 28.68
CA GLY A 533 6.64 17.54 28.69
C GLY A 533 5.32 17.17 29.38
N THR A 534 4.83 17.96 30.34
CA THR A 534 3.60 17.62 31.08
C THR A 534 2.40 17.49 30.13
N ASP A 535 1.57 16.48 30.38
CA ASP A 535 0.18 16.43 29.95
C ASP A 535 -0.73 16.24 31.17
N PHE A 536 -1.46 17.28 31.57
CA PHE A 536 -2.30 17.22 32.77
C PHE A 536 -3.47 16.23 32.65
N SER A 537 -3.86 15.78 31.45
CA SER A 537 -4.89 14.75 31.29
C SER A 537 -4.40 13.35 31.68
N ARG A 538 -3.09 13.08 31.51
CA ARG A 538 -2.42 11.81 31.81
C ARG A 538 -1.69 11.83 33.16
N ASP A 539 -0.99 12.92 33.45
CA ASP A 539 0.04 12.96 34.49
C ASP A 539 -0.51 13.41 35.86
N LEU A 540 -1.57 14.23 35.90
CA LEU A 540 -2.00 14.93 37.11
C LEU A 540 -2.42 13.99 38.25
N ASP A 541 -3.12 12.88 37.94
CA ASP A 541 -3.47 11.85 38.92
C ASP A 541 -2.24 11.16 39.52
N ARG A 542 -1.20 10.93 38.70
CA ARG A 542 0.08 10.35 39.14
C ARG A 542 0.87 11.37 39.97
N MET A 543 0.88 12.64 39.56
CA MET A 543 1.53 13.75 40.28
C MET A 543 0.96 13.92 41.68
N VAL A 544 -0.37 14.05 41.82
CA VAL A 544 -1.05 14.15 43.13
C VAL A 544 -0.74 12.93 44.00
N THR A 545 -0.75 11.72 43.42
CA THR A 545 -0.49 10.47 44.17
C THR A 545 0.95 10.39 44.71
N GLN A 546 1.95 10.86 43.96
CA GLN A 546 3.34 10.91 44.46
C GLN A 546 3.57 12.10 45.41
N CYS A 547 2.95 13.26 45.17
CA CYS A 547 3.03 14.39 46.11
C CYS A 547 2.42 14.03 47.47
N LEU A 548 1.28 13.32 47.52
CA LEU A 548 0.71 12.78 48.77
C LEU A 548 1.62 11.75 49.48
N LYS A 549 2.58 11.14 48.75
CA LYS A 549 3.51 10.13 49.29
C LYS A 549 4.83 10.74 49.77
N VAL A 550 5.31 11.80 49.10
CA VAL A 550 6.64 12.40 49.32
C VAL A 550 6.55 13.75 50.03
N THR A 551 5.62 14.62 49.61
CA THR A 551 5.48 16.02 50.07
C THR A 551 4.04 16.38 50.51
N PRO A 552 3.35 15.55 51.34
CA PRO A 552 1.92 15.73 51.63
C PRO A 552 1.58 17.09 52.25
N GLN A 553 2.38 17.57 53.20
CA GLN A 553 2.16 18.85 53.89
C GLN A 553 2.25 20.05 52.93
N ALA A 554 3.17 20.01 51.97
CA ALA A 554 3.28 21.05 50.94
C ALA A 554 2.08 21.02 49.97
N LEU A 555 1.59 19.83 49.62
CA LEU A 555 0.42 19.69 48.76
C LEU A 555 -0.88 20.17 49.45
N GLU A 556 -1.05 19.87 50.73
CA GLU A 556 -2.14 20.40 51.56
C GLU A 556 -2.09 21.94 51.62
N GLY A 557 -0.91 22.52 51.82
CA GLY A 557 -0.70 23.98 51.78
C GLY A 557 -1.02 24.62 50.41
N ILE A 558 -0.68 23.96 49.29
CA ILE A 558 -1.05 24.39 47.94
C ILE A 558 -2.59 24.41 47.76
N CYS A 559 -3.31 23.47 48.37
CA CYS A 559 -4.78 23.43 48.32
C CYS A 559 -5.40 24.62 49.07
N LEU A 560 -4.94 24.86 50.31
CA LEU A 560 -5.40 25.98 51.14
C LEU A 560 -5.11 27.35 50.50
N ASP A 561 -3.94 27.51 49.86
CA ASP A 561 -3.61 28.72 49.10
C ASP A 561 -4.62 28.98 47.97
N LYS A 562 -4.89 27.96 47.13
CA LYS A 562 -5.86 28.09 46.03
C LYS A 562 -7.28 28.36 46.53
N GLU A 563 -7.72 27.70 47.59
CA GLU A 563 -9.05 27.92 48.16
C GLU A 563 -9.20 29.38 48.63
N SER A 564 -8.22 29.91 49.36
CA SER A 564 -8.21 31.32 49.80
C SER A 564 -8.34 32.31 48.63
N LYS A 565 -7.71 32.01 47.48
CA LYS A 565 -7.72 32.81 46.26
C LYS A 565 -8.99 32.66 45.41
N SER A 566 -9.75 31.58 45.60
CA SER A 566 -11.04 31.36 44.93
C SER A 566 -12.19 32.13 45.60
N PHE A 567 -12.24 32.16 46.93
CA PHE A 567 -13.25 32.91 47.70
C PHE A 567 -13.29 34.41 47.33
N ASN A 568 -12.14 35.02 47.02
CA ASN A 568 -12.05 36.42 46.64
C ASN A 568 -12.57 36.75 45.22
N LYS A 569 -12.85 35.74 44.37
CA LYS A 569 -13.28 35.93 42.97
C LYS A 569 -14.77 35.76 42.69
N ASN A 570 -15.52 35.13 43.60
CA ASN A 570 -16.93 34.79 43.36
C ASN A 570 -17.92 35.97 43.52
N THR A 571 -17.42 37.21 43.63
CA THR A 571 -18.22 38.40 43.94
C THR A 571 -18.78 39.13 42.70
N GLU A 572 -18.23 38.90 41.50
CA GLU A 572 -18.47 39.79 40.34
C GLU A 572 -19.24 39.19 39.14
N ASN A 573 -19.30 37.86 38.97
CA ASN A 573 -19.91 37.24 37.78
C ASN A 573 -21.26 36.57 38.07
N ASN A 574 -22.37 37.26 37.73
CA ASN A 574 -23.73 36.70 37.79
C ASN A 574 -24.70 37.42 36.81
N MET A 575 -24.63 37.11 35.50
CA MET A 575 -25.75 37.25 34.54
C MET A 575 -25.40 36.73 33.14
N GLU A 576 -26.07 35.67 32.69
CA GLU A 576 -26.43 35.43 31.28
C GLU A 576 -27.55 34.35 31.22
N VAL A 577 -28.27 34.24 30.09
CA VAL A 577 -29.58 33.55 30.02
C VAL A 577 -29.73 32.69 28.75
N GLU A 578 -30.31 31.50 28.90
CA GLU A 578 -30.57 30.51 27.84
C GLU A 578 -31.70 30.90 26.87
N TYR A 579 -31.74 30.28 25.68
CA TYR A 579 -32.90 30.27 24.78
C TYR A 579 -33.10 28.90 24.09
N ILE A 580 -34.37 28.52 23.91
CA ILE A 580 -34.83 27.20 23.40
C ILE A 580 -35.50 27.36 22.01
N LYS A 581 -35.55 26.29 21.21
CA LYS A 581 -36.26 26.23 19.91
C LYS A 581 -36.96 24.87 19.69
N VAL A 582 -38.07 24.83 18.95
CA VAL A 582 -39.00 23.67 18.79
C VAL A 582 -39.51 23.53 17.33
N GLU A 583 -40.12 22.38 16.99
CA GLU A 583 -40.43 21.79 15.66
C GLU A 583 -41.80 22.16 15.02
N ALA A 584 -42.08 21.74 13.74
CA ALA A 584 -43.41 21.44 13.13
C ALA A 584 -43.36 20.88 11.66
N GLU A 585 -44.43 20.21 11.17
CA GLU A 585 -44.65 19.57 9.83
C GLU A 585 -46.14 19.77 9.32
N GLU A 586 -46.79 19.19 8.27
CA GLU A 586 -46.60 18.14 7.21
C GLU A 586 -47.64 18.37 6.04
N LEU A 587 -47.91 17.37 5.17
CA LEU A 587 -49.16 17.09 4.36
C LEU A 587 -49.22 17.31 2.80
N GLN A 588 -50.22 16.69 2.11
CA GLN A 588 -50.11 16.00 0.77
C GLN A 588 -51.32 16.09 -0.26
N ILE A 589 -51.06 15.77 -1.58
CA ILE A 589 -51.92 15.01 -2.60
C ILE A 589 -53.25 15.68 -3.16
N PRO A 590 -54.04 15.28 -4.26
CA PRO A 590 -54.08 14.14 -5.26
C PRO A 590 -54.38 14.36 -6.82
N GLN A 591 -53.94 13.41 -7.68
CA GLN A 591 -54.57 12.61 -8.81
C GLN A 591 -55.44 13.08 -10.06
N SER A 592 -55.04 12.62 -11.29
CA SER A 592 -55.73 11.90 -12.46
C SER A 592 -57.02 12.40 -13.19
N PRO A 593 -57.55 11.82 -14.35
CA PRO A 593 -57.17 10.71 -15.31
C PRO A 593 -57.06 11.20 -16.83
N ASP A 594 -57.43 10.62 -18.02
CA ASP A 594 -58.06 9.40 -18.70
C ASP A 594 -57.89 9.54 -20.29
N LYS A 595 -58.25 8.74 -21.35
CA LYS A 595 -58.69 7.33 -21.73
C LYS A 595 -58.77 7.08 -23.30
N MET A 596 -58.90 5.82 -23.81
CA MET A 596 -59.56 5.31 -25.10
C MET A 596 -58.94 5.56 -26.54
N GLU A 597 -59.22 4.85 -27.69
CA GLU A 597 -59.50 3.41 -28.10
C GLU A 597 -59.63 3.14 -29.69
N GLU A 598 -59.06 2.03 -30.24
CA GLU A 598 -59.38 1.09 -31.42
C GLU A 598 -59.93 1.49 -32.87
N PRO A 599 -60.14 0.61 -33.93
CA PRO A 599 -59.64 -0.77 -34.35
C PRO A 599 -59.43 -1.13 -35.90
N GLU A 600 -58.88 -2.37 -36.19
CA GLU A 600 -59.02 -3.42 -37.30
C GLU A 600 -59.20 -3.24 -38.86
N LEU A 601 -58.56 -4.13 -39.69
CA LEU A 601 -59.17 -5.17 -40.61
C LEU A 601 -58.17 -6.01 -41.53
N LYS A 602 -58.65 -7.02 -42.32
CA LYS A 602 -57.86 -8.06 -43.10
C LYS A 602 -58.49 -8.54 -44.45
N LEU A 603 -57.70 -9.21 -45.35
CA LEU A 603 -57.96 -10.42 -46.23
C LEU A 603 -56.85 -10.56 -47.35
N ALA A 604 -56.17 -11.70 -47.57
CA ALA A 604 -56.43 -12.90 -48.45
C ALA A 604 -56.20 -12.69 -49.99
N ASP A 605 -55.75 -13.64 -50.84
CA ASP A 605 -55.59 -15.12 -50.75
C ASP A 605 -54.63 -15.71 -51.86
N GLU A 606 -54.14 -16.97 -51.69
CA GLU A 606 -53.63 -17.98 -52.71
C GLU A 606 -52.56 -17.62 -53.80
N ASN A 607 -51.57 -18.46 -54.23
CA ASN A 607 -51.28 -19.90 -54.04
C ASN A 607 -49.86 -20.37 -54.56
N GLY A 608 -48.96 -20.83 -53.67
CA GLY A 608 -48.25 -22.12 -53.76
C GLY A 608 -47.06 -22.38 -54.72
N SER A 609 -45.83 -22.30 -54.18
CA SER A 609 -44.77 -23.30 -54.45
C SER A 609 -43.87 -23.49 -53.23
N LYS A 610 -43.07 -24.58 -53.14
CA LYS A 610 -42.45 -25.05 -51.88
C LYS A 610 -40.93 -25.21 -51.98
N GLY A 611 -40.19 -24.20 -51.50
CA GLY A 611 -38.74 -24.25 -51.29
C GLY A 611 -38.34 -24.14 -49.80
N ASP A 612 -37.05 -24.03 -49.52
CA ASP A 612 -36.48 -24.19 -48.17
C ASP A 612 -35.52 -23.03 -47.81
N ASN A 613 -35.89 -22.21 -46.82
CA ASN A 613 -35.22 -20.94 -46.50
C ASN A 613 -34.01 -21.07 -45.56
N ARG A 614 -33.63 -22.29 -45.15
CA ARG A 614 -32.56 -22.57 -44.16
C ARG A 614 -31.24 -21.87 -44.45
N GLN A 615 -30.76 -21.95 -45.68
CA GLN A 615 -29.43 -21.45 -46.05
C GLN A 615 -29.38 -19.91 -46.07
N SER A 616 -30.47 -19.27 -46.51
CA SER A 616 -30.64 -17.81 -46.47
C SER A 616 -30.75 -17.30 -45.04
N LEU A 617 -31.50 -17.99 -44.17
CA LEU A 617 -31.57 -17.68 -42.74
C LEU A 617 -30.21 -17.84 -42.04
N ALA A 618 -29.45 -18.91 -42.34
CA ALA A 618 -28.11 -19.09 -41.79
C ALA A 618 -27.16 -17.96 -42.17
N THR A 619 -27.17 -17.54 -43.44
CA THR A 619 -26.40 -16.36 -43.91
C THR A 619 -26.84 -15.08 -43.19
N LEU A 620 -28.14 -14.82 -43.09
CA LEU A 620 -28.67 -13.63 -42.42
C LEU A 620 -28.31 -13.58 -40.93
N PHE A 621 -28.42 -14.71 -40.21
CA PHE A 621 -28.04 -14.79 -38.79
C PHE A 621 -26.54 -14.60 -38.58
N ARG A 622 -25.68 -15.17 -39.45
CA ARG A 622 -24.23 -14.93 -39.43
C ARG A 622 -23.88 -13.46 -39.67
N LEU A 623 -24.55 -12.79 -40.61
CA LEU A 623 -24.35 -11.37 -40.91
C LEU A 623 -24.81 -10.46 -39.77
N ALA A 624 -25.98 -10.74 -39.17
CA ALA A 624 -26.47 -10.03 -37.98
C ALA A 624 -25.51 -10.18 -36.79
N ALA A 625 -25.03 -11.39 -36.52
CA ALA A 625 -24.05 -11.66 -35.46
C ALA A 625 -22.71 -10.92 -35.71
N LEU A 626 -22.27 -10.82 -36.96
CA LEU A 626 -21.03 -10.11 -37.32
C LEU A 626 -21.12 -8.59 -37.07
N LEU A 627 -22.25 -7.96 -37.38
CA LEU A 627 -22.49 -6.55 -37.02
C LEU A 627 -22.61 -6.36 -35.50
N GLY A 628 -23.34 -7.24 -34.82
CA GLY A 628 -23.51 -7.20 -33.36
C GLY A 628 -22.18 -7.33 -32.62
N LYS A 629 -21.27 -8.22 -33.06
CA LYS A 629 -19.90 -8.34 -32.51
C LYS A 629 -19.06 -7.09 -32.70
N LYS A 630 -19.18 -6.40 -33.85
CA LYS A 630 -18.48 -5.13 -34.12
C LYS A 630 -19.15 -3.91 -33.44
N ASN A 631 -20.37 -4.06 -32.93
CA ASN A 631 -21.24 -2.98 -32.45
C ASN A 631 -21.39 -1.82 -33.47
N SER A 632 -21.42 -2.15 -34.76
CA SER A 632 -21.52 -1.19 -35.87
C SER A 632 -22.86 -1.34 -36.59
N THR A 633 -23.40 -0.23 -37.10
CA THR A 633 -24.47 -0.24 -38.09
C THR A 633 -23.92 -0.56 -39.49
N ILE A 634 -24.81 -0.93 -40.41
CA ILE A 634 -24.47 -1.12 -41.83
C ILE A 634 -23.88 0.16 -42.44
N CYS A 635 -24.30 1.35 -41.97
CA CYS A 635 -23.84 2.64 -42.46
C CYS A 635 -22.46 3.07 -41.93
N GLU A 636 -21.92 2.40 -40.91
CA GLU A 636 -20.60 2.71 -40.30
C GLU A 636 -19.46 1.82 -40.84
N LEU A 637 -19.80 0.82 -41.67
CA LEU A 637 -18.83 0.00 -42.41
C LEU A 637 -18.14 0.82 -43.52
N SER A 638 -16.96 0.37 -43.98
CA SER A 638 -16.28 0.98 -45.15
C SER A 638 -17.09 0.77 -46.43
N GLU A 639 -16.89 1.60 -47.47
CA GLU A 639 -17.61 1.45 -48.75
C GLU A 639 -17.39 0.06 -49.38
N GLU A 640 -16.19 -0.51 -49.24
CA GLU A 640 -15.84 -1.87 -49.70
C GLU A 640 -16.55 -2.95 -48.87
N ASP A 641 -16.57 -2.83 -47.53
CA ASP A 641 -17.30 -3.74 -46.64
C ASP A 641 -18.83 -3.68 -46.88
N GLN A 642 -19.38 -2.49 -47.14
CA GLN A 642 -20.81 -2.30 -47.42
C GLN A 642 -21.23 -2.99 -48.72
N GLU A 643 -20.43 -2.87 -49.79
CA GLU A 643 -20.74 -3.54 -51.06
C GLU A 643 -20.67 -5.08 -50.92
N LEU A 644 -19.67 -5.60 -50.20
CA LEU A 644 -19.58 -7.04 -49.88
C LEU A 644 -20.75 -7.53 -49.03
N PHE A 645 -21.16 -6.78 -48.00
CA PHE A 645 -22.29 -7.12 -47.13
C PHE A 645 -23.62 -7.18 -47.92
N ILE A 646 -23.86 -6.19 -48.78
CA ILE A 646 -25.02 -6.14 -49.67
C ILE A 646 -24.95 -7.25 -50.73
N GLN A 647 -23.76 -7.62 -51.20
CA GLN A 647 -23.57 -8.74 -52.12
C GLN A 647 -23.93 -10.09 -51.47
N GLU A 648 -23.52 -10.36 -50.22
CA GLU A 648 -23.92 -11.59 -49.52
C GLU A 648 -25.45 -11.67 -49.30
N LEU A 649 -26.11 -10.55 -48.99
CA LEU A 649 -27.58 -10.50 -48.90
C LEU A 649 -28.26 -10.79 -50.26
N ARG A 650 -27.73 -10.26 -51.38
CA ARG A 650 -28.24 -10.55 -52.74
C ARG A 650 -28.06 -12.01 -53.19
N MET A 651 -27.19 -12.77 -52.52
CA MET A 651 -27.00 -14.20 -52.78
C MET A 651 -27.94 -15.10 -51.96
N CYS A 652 -28.79 -14.52 -51.10
CA CYS A 652 -29.88 -15.25 -50.45
C CYS A 652 -31.01 -15.54 -51.45
N HIS A 653 -31.74 -16.63 -51.22
CA HIS A 653 -32.92 -17.01 -52.00
C HIS A 653 -34.09 -17.31 -51.05
N TRP A 654 -35.22 -16.66 -51.26
CA TRP A 654 -36.36 -16.73 -50.35
C TRP A 654 -37.59 -17.30 -51.04
N PHE A 655 -38.23 -18.28 -50.39
CA PHE A 655 -39.45 -18.90 -50.85
C PHE A 655 -40.63 -18.45 -49.97
N GLY A 656 -41.62 -17.80 -50.59
CA GLY A 656 -42.78 -17.23 -49.91
C GLY A 656 -43.68 -18.28 -49.27
N CYS A 657 -44.24 -17.96 -48.09
CA CYS A 657 -45.14 -18.84 -47.33
C CYS A 657 -46.60 -18.83 -47.85
N GLU A 658 -46.80 -19.06 -49.14
CA GLU A 658 -48.14 -19.15 -49.72
C GLU A 658 -48.72 -20.58 -49.66
N GLY A 659 -49.70 -20.77 -48.78
CA GLY A 659 -50.58 -21.95 -48.78
C GLY A 659 -50.40 -22.89 -47.57
N LYS A 660 -51.53 -23.44 -47.10
CA LYS A 660 -51.69 -24.16 -45.81
C LYS A 660 -51.02 -25.56 -45.73
N ASN A 661 -49.93 -25.82 -46.45
CA ASN A 661 -49.23 -27.12 -46.43
C ASN A 661 -47.71 -27.06 -46.76
N THR A 662 -47.08 -25.91 -46.53
CA THR A 662 -45.61 -25.78 -46.49
C THR A 662 -45.14 -25.74 -45.03
N SER A 663 -43.97 -26.31 -44.76
CA SER A 663 -43.45 -26.46 -43.39
C SER A 663 -42.72 -25.19 -42.98
N SER A 664 -43.36 -24.35 -42.16
CA SER A 664 -42.66 -23.33 -41.39
C SER A 664 -41.51 -23.98 -40.61
N ILE A 665 -40.33 -23.36 -40.65
CA ILE A 665 -39.18 -23.82 -39.88
C ILE A 665 -39.56 -23.69 -38.40
N GLY A 666 -39.40 -24.77 -37.64
CA GLY A 666 -39.82 -24.79 -36.24
C GLY A 666 -38.98 -23.82 -35.39
N SER A 667 -39.55 -23.30 -34.30
CA SER A 667 -38.84 -22.45 -33.32
C SER A 667 -37.49 -23.05 -32.92
N ASP A 668 -37.48 -24.34 -32.64
CA ASP A 668 -36.33 -25.12 -32.17
C ASP A 668 -35.30 -25.39 -33.28
N GLU A 669 -35.62 -25.08 -34.53
CA GLU A 669 -34.75 -25.17 -35.70
C GLU A 669 -34.22 -23.78 -36.08
N MET A 670 -35.05 -22.73 -36.01
CA MET A 670 -34.59 -21.33 -36.08
C MET A 670 -33.56 -21.01 -34.98
N VAL A 671 -33.84 -21.40 -33.73
CA VAL A 671 -32.92 -21.23 -32.59
C VAL A 671 -31.56 -21.91 -32.84
N LYS A 672 -31.55 -23.08 -33.49
CA LYS A 672 -30.29 -23.77 -33.84
C LYS A 672 -29.51 -23.07 -34.94
N LEU A 673 -30.20 -22.58 -35.99
CA LEU A 673 -29.57 -21.79 -37.04
C LEU A 673 -28.98 -20.48 -36.47
N LEU A 674 -29.68 -19.85 -35.53
CA LEU A 674 -29.23 -18.64 -34.83
C LEU A 674 -28.01 -18.91 -33.92
N MET A 675 -28.05 -19.98 -33.11
CA MET A 675 -26.91 -20.42 -32.30
C MET A 675 -25.68 -20.80 -33.15
N ASN A 676 -25.89 -21.40 -34.32
CA ASN A 676 -24.80 -21.72 -35.25
C ASN A 676 -24.25 -20.46 -35.92
N GLY A 677 -25.09 -19.52 -36.36
CA GLY A 677 -24.63 -18.23 -36.90
C GLY A 677 -23.79 -17.43 -35.90
N ILE A 678 -24.10 -17.50 -34.60
CA ILE A 678 -23.23 -16.98 -33.53
C ILE A 678 -21.88 -17.73 -33.52
N ARG A 679 -21.89 -19.07 -33.45
CA ARG A 679 -20.64 -19.88 -33.44
C ARG A 679 -19.77 -19.60 -34.66
N ASP A 680 -20.34 -19.50 -35.85
CA ASP A 680 -19.61 -19.23 -37.09
C ASP A 680 -18.84 -17.91 -37.03
N VAL A 681 -19.39 -16.88 -36.37
CA VAL A 681 -18.71 -15.60 -36.15
C VAL A 681 -17.60 -15.72 -35.09
N ILE A 682 -17.81 -16.47 -34.00
CA ILE A 682 -16.75 -16.74 -33.01
C ILE A 682 -15.60 -17.52 -33.65
N LEU A 683 -15.91 -18.54 -34.46
CA LEU A 683 -14.94 -19.31 -35.23
C LEU A 683 -14.20 -18.44 -36.27
N LYS A 684 -14.88 -17.46 -36.88
CA LYS A 684 -14.23 -16.48 -37.78
C LYS A 684 -13.26 -15.57 -37.04
N GLU A 685 -13.61 -15.06 -35.87
CA GLU A 685 -12.66 -14.28 -35.04
C GLU A 685 -11.44 -15.12 -34.60
N ILE A 686 -11.64 -16.41 -34.28
CA ILE A 686 -10.55 -17.35 -33.98
C ILE A 686 -9.69 -17.66 -35.23
N GLN A 687 -10.26 -17.64 -36.44
CA GLN A 687 -9.48 -17.78 -37.68
C GLN A 687 -8.70 -16.50 -38.02
N GLU A 688 -9.25 -15.33 -37.74
CA GLU A 688 -8.61 -14.02 -37.91
C GLU A 688 -7.50 -13.74 -36.87
N SER A 689 -7.56 -14.40 -35.71
CA SER A 689 -6.53 -14.35 -34.67
C SER A 689 -6.16 -15.78 -34.23
N PRO A 690 -5.17 -16.42 -34.88
CA PRO A 690 -5.14 -17.87 -35.16
C PRO A 690 -4.81 -18.80 -33.99
N PHE A 691 -5.05 -18.40 -32.75
CA PHE A 691 -4.83 -19.21 -31.55
C PHE A 691 -5.99 -19.09 -30.57
N PHE A 692 -6.37 -20.20 -29.95
CA PHE A 692 -7.36 -20.22 -28.88
C PHE A 692 -7.08 -21.32 -27.85
N SER A 693 -7.81 -21.31 -26.73
CA SER A 693 -7.81 -22.37 -25.73
C SER A 693 -9.24 -22.79 -25.39
N LEU A 694 -9.43 -24.08 -25.10
CA LEU A 694 -10.69 -24.63 -24.61
C LEU A 694 -10.74 -24.67 -23.08
N ILE A 695 -11.87 -24.27 -22.51
CA ILE A 695 -12.08 -24.26 -21.06
C ILE A 695 -13.46 -24.85 -20.74
N THR A 696 -13.54 -25.77 -19.77
CA THR A 696 -14.82 -26.27 -19.25
C THR A 696 -14.87 -26.19 -17.73
N ASP A 697 -15.85 -25.43 -17.24
CA ASP A 697 -16.18 -25.29 -15.82
C ASP A 697 -17.07 -26.47 -15.33
N LYS A 698 -17.47 -26.45 -14.06
CA LYS A 698 -18.37 -27.40 -13.41
C LYS A 698 -19.57 -27.78 -14.28
N ALA A 699 -19.83 -29.08 -14.35
CA ALA A 699 -21.03 -29.63 -14.96
C ALA A 699 -22.32 -29.14 -14.28
N VAL A 700 -23.29 -28.72 -15.08
CA VAL A 700 -24.58 -28.16 -14.68
C VAL A 700 -25.68 -29.19 -14.93
N LYS A 701 -26.52 -29.47 -13.92
CA LYS A 701 -27.69 -30.34 -14.06
C LYS A 701 -28.92 -29.51 -14.45
N ILE A 702 -29.58 -29.89 -15.55
CA ILE A 702 -30.73 -29.19 -16.13
C ILE A 702 -31.84 -30.23 -16.34
N GLY A 703 -32.74 -30.33 -15.36
CA GLY A 703 -33.57 -31.53 -15.19
C GLY A 703 -32.71 -32.77 -14.94
N ASP A 704 -33.14 -33.92 -15.45
CA ASP A 704 -32.45 -35.21 -15.28
C ASP A 704 -31.18 -35.37 -16.15
N LYS A 705 -30.63 -34.28 -16.69
CA LYS A 705 -29.49 -34.29 -17.63
C LYS A 705 -28.38 -33.37 -17.18
N THR A 706 -27.16 -33.91 -17.12
CA THR A 706 -25.94 -33.15 -16.86
C THR A 706 -25.36 -32.61 -18.17
N HIS A 707 -24.82 -31.39 -18.11
CA HIS A 707 -24.23 -30.71 -19.25
C HIS A 707 -22.93 -29.99 -18.83
N LEU A 708 -21.94 -29.92 -19.71
CA LEU A 708 -20.71 -29.17 -19.49
C LEU A 708 -20.75 -27.83 -20.24
N PRO A 709 -20.57 -26.69 -19.57
CA PRO A 709 -20.41 -25.41 -20.25
C PRO A 709 -19.01 -25.33 -20.90
N VAL A 710 -18.95 -24.93 -22.17
CA VAL A 710 -17.70 -24.75 -22.92
C VAL A 710 -17.45 -23.29 -23.22
N PHE A 711 -16.24 -22.84 -22.93
CA PHE A 711 -15.74 -21.50 -23.27
C PHE A 711 -14.52 -21.60 -24.17
N VAL A 712 -14.38 -20.64 -25.08
CA VAL A 712 -13.18 -20.41 -25.88
C VAL A 712 -12.49 -19.14 -25.41
N ARG A 713 -11.17 -19.21 -25.24
CA ARG A 713 -10.32 -18.06 -24.94
C ARG A 713 -9.39 -17.79 -26.12
N TYR A 714 -9.43 -16.59 -26.70
CA TYR A 714 -8.62 -16.18 -27.86
C TYR A 714 -8.19 -14.71 -27.70
N VAL A 715 -7.35 -14.17 -28.58
CA VAL A 715 -7.00 -12.73 -28.59
C VAL A 715 -7.78 -12.02 -29.69
N GLY A 716 -8.39 -10.87 -29.39
CA GLY A 716 -8.94 -9.97 -30.41
C GLY A 716 -7.85 -9.17 -31.12
N GLU A 717 -8.08 -7.87 -31.31
CA GLU A 717 -7.08 -6.96 -31.92
C GLU A 717 -5.81 -6.85 -31.05
N SER A 718 -5.98 -6.66 -29.73
CA SER A 718 -4.87 -6.55 -28.77
C SER A 718 -5.14 -7.14 -27.38
N ALA A 719 -6.41 -7.37 -27.01
CA ALA A 719 -6.81 -7.90 -25.70
C ALA A 719 -7.38 -9.34 -25.82
N PRO A 720 -7.22 -10.20 -24.79
CA PRO A 720 -7.87 -11.51 -24.75
C PRO A 720 -9.39 -11.39 -24.59
N LYS A 721 -10.12 -12.36 -25.14
CA LYS A 721 -11.57 -12.55 -25.00
C LYS A 721 -11.85 -13.93 -24.42
N VAL A 722 -12.93 -14.07 -23.64
CA VAL A 722 -13.48 -15.36 -23.17
C VAL A 722 -14.96 -15.42 -23.50
N GLU A 723 -15.34 -16.31 -24.43
CA GLU A 723 -16.70 -16.39 -24.94
C GLU A 723 -17.32 -17.79 -24.73
N PHE A 724 -18.62 -17.80 -24.44
CA PHE A 724 -19.38 -19.03 -24.22
C PHE A 724 -19.83 -19.64 -25.55
N LEU A 725 -19.47 -20.92 -25.80
CA LEU A 725 -19.72 -21.62 -27.06
C LEU A 725 -20.96 -22.55 -27.00
N GLY A 726 -21.39 -22.89 -25.78
CA GLY A 726 -22.59 -23.68 -25.51
C GLY A 726 -22.37 -24.80 -24.50
N PHE A 727 -23.33 -25.73 -24.46
CA PHE A 727 -23.35 -26.86 -23.54
C PHE A 727 -23.10 -28.18 -24.27
N LEU A 728 -22.15 -28.98 -23.80
CA LEU A 728 -21.98 -30.39 -24.21
C LEU A 728 -22.86 -31.31 -23.34
N PRO A 729 -23.51 -32.34 -23.91
CA PRO A 729 -24.24 -33.34 -23.13
C PRO A 729 -23.28 -34.27 -22.37
N PHE A 730 -23.49 -34.44 -21.06
CA PHE A 730 -22.63 -35.25 -20.20
C PHE A 730 -23.45 -36.32 -19.46
N ASP A 731 -23.02 -37.58 -19.54
CA ASP A 731 -23.65 -38.71 -18.85
C ASP A 731 -22.62 -39.32 -17.89
N GLU A 732 -22.80 -39.07 -16.60
CA GLU A 732 -21.95 -39.53 -15.49
C GLU A 732 -21.82 -41.07 -15.42
N ASN A 733 -22.70 -41.82 -16.10
CA ASN A 733 -22.74 -43.28 -16.13
C ASN A 733 -22.23 -43.88 -17.45
N CYS A 734 -21.84 -43.05 -18.43
CA CYS A 734 -21.37 -43.53 -19.73
C CYS A 734 -19.96 -44.13 -19.64
N HIS A 735 -19.68 -45.14 -20.47
CA HIS A 735 -18.34 -45.72 -20.53
C HIS A 735 -17.30 -44.67 -20.96
N VAL A 736 -16.24 -44.51 -20.17
CA VAL A 736 -15.20 -43.48 -20.30
C VAL A 736 -14.77 -43.24 -21.75
N ASP A 737 -14.43 -44.31 -22.49
CA ASP A 737 -14.00 -44.20 -23.88
C ASP A 737 -15.10 -43.66 -24.82
N ARG A 738 -16.35 -44.10 -24.63
CA ARG A 738 -17.48 -43.69 -25.47
C ARG A 738 -17.85 -42.24 -25.21
N GLN A 739 -17.79 -41.81 -23.96
CA GLN A 739 -18.04 -40.43 -23.58
C GLN A 739 -16.94 -39.49 -24.12
N ALA A 740 -15.67 -39.84 -23.94
CA ALA A 740 -14.55 -39.05 -24.45
C ALA A 740 -14.63 -38.85 -25.98
N ASN A 741 -14.85 -39.93 -26.73
CA ASN A 741 -15.02 -39.86 -28.18
C ASN A 741 -16.25 -39.04 -28.60
N ASN A 742 -17.39 -39.17 -27.91
CA ASN A 742 -18.57 -38.37 -28.20
C ASN A 742 -18.34 -36.87 -27.94
N LEU A 743 -17.73 -36.49 -26.82
CA LEU A 743 -17.45 -35.10 -26.46
C LEU A 743 -16.45 -34.47 -27.43
N ALA A 744 -15.37 -35.20 -27.75
CA ALA A 744 -14.40 -34.79 -28.76
C ALA A 744 -15.08 -34.57 -30.12
N LYS A 745 -15.93 -35.51 -30.54
CA LYS A 745 -16.67 -35.43 -31.81
C LYS A 745 -17.53 -34.18 -31.92
N ILE A 746 -18.28 -33.83 -30.86
CA ILE A 746 -19.13 -32.64 -30.87
C ILE A 746 -18.28 -31.37 -31.02
N LEU A 747 -17.11 -31.31 -30.36
CA LEU A 747 -16.19 -30.18 -30.50
C LEU A 747 -15.58 -30.09 -31.91
N THR A 748 -15.12 -31.20 -32.49
CA THR A 748 -14.34 -31.19 -33.74
C THR A 748 -15.16 -31.29 -35.02
N GLU A 749 -16.28 -32.03 -35.01
CA GLU A 749 -17.17 -32.18 -36.17
C GLU A 749 -18.38 -31.25 -36.04
N ASP A 750 -19.24 -31.45 -35.03
CA ASP A 750 -20.53 -30.77 -34.94
C ASP A 750 -20.41 -29.25 -34.67
N TRP A 751 -19.37 -28.82 -33.95
CA TRP A 751 -19.03 -27.42 -33.70
C TRP A 751 -17.80 -26.94 -34.48
N SER A 752 -17.18 -27.81 -35.30
CA SER A 752 -16.12 -27.47 -36.26
C SER A 752 -14.94 -26.64 -35.70
N LEU A 753 -14.55 -26.87 -34.44
CA LEU A 753 -13.43 -26.14 -33.82
C LEU A 753 -12.09 -26.47 -34.52
N PRO A 754 -11.29 -25.46 -34.92
CA PRO A 754 -10.04 -25.67 -35.65
C PRO A 754 -8.91 -26.12 -34.71
N MET A 755 -8.95 -27.36 -34.20
CA MET A 755 -8.06 -27.83 -33.12
C MET A 755 -6.54 -27.72 -33.40
N SER A 756 -6.12 -27.57 -34.66
CA SER A 756 -4.75 -27.20 -35.03
C SER A 756 -4.30 -25.83 -34.51
N GLN A 757 -5.24 -24.92 -34.26
CA GLN A 757 -5.07 -23.58 -33.65
C GLN A 757 -5.25 -23.61 -32.11
N CYS A 758 -5.63 -24.75 -31.52
CA CYS A 758 -5.80 -24.84 -30.06
C CYS A 758 -4.42 -24.90 -29.36
N ARG A 759 -4.19 -24.02 -28.38
CA ARG A 759 -2.90 -23.83 -27.70
C ARG A 759 -2.96 -24.06 -26.18
N GLY A 760 -4.14 -24.07 -25.59
CA GLY A 760 -4.36 -24.48 -24.21
C GLY A 760 -5.66 -25.26 -24.01
N GLN A 761 -5.69 -26.10 -22.98
CA GLN A 761 -6.89 -26.81 -22.56
C GLN A 761 -6.97 -26.88 -21.03
N ALA A 762 -8.11 -26.44 -20.48
CA ALA A 762 -8.40 -26.41 -19.05
C ALA A 762 -9.78 -27.01 -18.76
N PHE A 763 -9.83 -28.33 -18.61
CA PHE A 763 -11.08 -29.04 -18.28
C PHE A 763 -11.12 -29.37 -16.78
N MET A 764 -12.05 -28.78 -16.02
CA MET A 764 -12.19 -29.09 -14.60
C MET A 764 -12.73 -30.51 -14.40
N GLN A 765 -11.97 -31.33 -13.66
CA GLN A 765 -12.21 -32.77 -13.53
C GLN A 765 -13.18 -33.09 -12.37
N LEU A 766 -14.45 -32.67 -12.49
CA LEU A 766 -15.44 -32.83 -11.42
C LEU A 766 -16.28 -34.12 -11.53
N GLY A 767 -16.39 -34.85 -10.41
CA GLY A 767 -17.47 -35.81 -10.15
C GLY A 767 -17.36 -37.16 -10.87
N PRO A 768 -18.35 -38.06 -10.71
CA PRO A 768 -18.38 -39.34 -11.43
C PRO A 768 -18.34 -39.11 -12.94
N GLY A 769 -17.43 -39.78 -13.64
CA GLY A 769 -17.20 -39.60 -15.07
C GLY A 769 -16.06 -38.64 -15.44
N TYR A 770 -15.42 -37.92 -14.51
CA TYR A 770 -14.28 -37.02 -14.79
C TYR A 770 -13.17 -37.64 -15.65
N GLN A 771 -12.99 -38.96 -15.55
CA GLN A 771 -12.02 -39.74 -16.33
C GLN A 771 -12.22 -39.61 -17.84
N SER A 772 -13.44 -39.36 -18.33
CA SER A 772 -13.69 -39.14 -19.76
C SER A 772 -13.14 -37.79 -20.23
N LEU A 773 -13.16 -36.76 -19.37
CA LEU A 773 -12.54 -35.46 -19.64
C LEU A 773 -11.01 -35.56 -19.60
N LYS A 774 -10.44 -36.25 -18.61
CA LYS A 774 -8.98 -36.49 -18.57
C LYS A 774 -8.52 -37.31 -19.79
N LYS A 775 -9.29 -38.32 -20.18
CA LYS A 775 -9.02 -39.12 -21.39
C LYS A 775 -9.10 -38.26 -22.66
N MET A 776 -10.18 -37.48 -22.84
CA MET A 776 -10.34 -36.56 -23.97
C MET A 776 -9.18 -35.57 -24.04
N SER A 777 -8.74 -35.03 -22.91
CA SER A 777 -7.61 -34.10 -22.83
C SER A 777 -6.29 -34.74 -23.30
N LEU A 778 -6.01 -35.97 -22.86
CA LEU A 778 -4.84 -36.74 -23.28
C LEU A 778 -4.92 -37.16 -24.76
N GLU A 779 -6.11 -37.45 -25.28
CA GLU A 779 -6.33 -37.76 -26.70
C GLU A 779 -6.20 -36.52 -27.60
N PHE A 780 -6.63 -35.34 -27.12
CA PHE A 780 -6.33 -34.06 -27.75
C PHE A 780 -4.83 -33.72 -27.68
N LEU A 781 -4.17 -33.85 -26.53
CA LEU A 781 -2.73 -33.57 -26.39
C LEU A 781 -1.88 -34.49 -27.28
N ARG A 782 -2.27 -35.77 -27.45
CA ARG A 782 -1.61 -36.71 -28.36
C ARG A 782 -1.80 -36.34 -29.84
N SER A 783 -2.94 -35.75 -30.19
CA SER A 783 -3.30 -35.41 -31.58
C SER A 783 -2.84 -33.99 -31.98
N TYR A 784 -2.75 -33.09 -30.99
CA TYR A 784 -2.40 -31.68 -31.11
C TYR A 784 -1.40 -31.30 -29.99
N PRO A 785 -0.10 -31.64 -30.11
CA PRO A 785 0.87 -31.49 -29.01
C PRO A 785 1.10 -30.07 -28.49
N LEU A 786 0.70 -29.05 -29.25
CA LEU A 786 0.76 -27.64 -28.85
C LEU A 786 -0.42 -27.19 -27.98
N CYS A 787 -1.47 -28.02 -27.84
CA CYS A 787 -2.62 -27.78 -26.99
C CYS A 787 -2.29 -28.19 -25.54
N VAL A 788 -1.54 -27.36 -24.82
CA VAL A 788 -1.01 -27.73 -23.50
C VAL A 788 -2.10 -27.79 -22.43
N VAL A 789 -2.00 -28.77 -21.53
CA VAL A 789 -2.83 -28.83 -20.32
C VAL A 789 -2.40 -27.72 -19.35
N THR A 790 -3.37 -27.05 -18.75
CA THR A 790 -3.15 -25.87 -17.92
C THR A 790 -4.34 -25.64 -16.96
N PRO A 791 -4.13 -25.14 -15.73
CA PRO A 791 -5.23 -24.74 -14.85
C PRO A 791 -5.94 -23.48 -15.39
N SER A 792 -7.14 -23.19 -14.88
CA SER A 792 -7.92 -22.01 -15.24
C SER A 792 -8.08 -21.04 -14.07
N GLU A 793 -7.99 -19.74 -14.35
CA GLU A 793 -8.35 -18.60 -13.48
C GLU A 793 -9.79 -18.62 -12.90
N SER A 794 -10.63 -19.60 -13.28
CA SER A 794 -12.04 -19.71 -12.87
C SER A 794 -12.27 -20.02 -11.38
N CYS A 795 -11.28 -20.57 -10.67
CA CYS A 795 -11.26 -20.71 -9.20
C CYS A 795 -9.82 -20.75 -8.68
N GLY A 796 -9.63 -20.79 -7.35
CA GLY A 796 -8.29 -20.89 -6.77
C GLY A 796 -7.62 -22.23 -7.13
N LEU A 797 -6.32 -22.23 -7.42
CA LEU A 797 -5.57 -23.42 -7.84
C LEU A 797 -5.68 -24.58 -6.84
N ALA A 798 -5.68 -24.28 -5.53
CA ALA A 798 -5.91 -25.28 -4.48
C ALA A 798 -7.30 -25.93 -4.58
N HIS A 799 -8.35 -25.17 -4.92
CA HIS A 799 -9.70 -25.69 -5.14
C HIS A 799 -9.78 -26.52 -6.44
N TRP A 800 -9.18 -26.03 -7.54
CA TRP A 800 -9.10 -26.73 -8.82
C TRP A 800 -8.44 -28.11 -8.71
N LEU A 801 -7.29 -28.17 -8.04
CA LEU A 801 -6.55 -29.41 -7.82
C LEU A 801 -7.31 -30.34 -6.86
N ALA A 802 -7.79 -29.85 -5.71
CA ALA A 802 -8.56 -30.67 -4.77
C ALA A 802 -9.85 -31.25 -5.38
N ARG A 803 -10.53 -30.50 -6.27
CA ARG A 803 -11.70 -30.99 -7.03
C ARG A 803 -11.35 -32.09 -8.04
N SER A 804 -10.11 -32.10 -8.54
CA SER A 804 -9.61 -33.07 -9.53
C SER A 804 -9.09 -34.38 -8.89
N VAL A 805 -8.99 -34.44 -7.55
CA VAL A 805 -8.49 -35.62 -6.82
C VAL A 805 -9.57 -36.72 -6.71
N PRO A 806 -9.29 -37.97 -7.10
CA PRO A 806 -10.25 -39.09 -7.07
C PRO A 806 -10.47 -39.71 -5.66
N CYS A 807 -10.53 -38.89 -4.62
CA CYS A 807 -10.82 -39.34 -3.25
C CYS A 807 -12.29 -39.09 -2.91
N SER A 808 -13.04 -40.14 -2.54
CA SER A 808 -14.48 -40.03 -2.24
C SER A 808 -14.78 -39.07 -1.08
N SER A 809 -13.96 -39.08 -0.02
CA SER A 809 -14.12 -38.17 1.12
C SER A 809 -13.91 -36.71 0.74
N VAL A 810 -12.90 -36.43 -0.10
CA VAL A 810 -12.64 -35.08 -0.65
C VAL A 810 -13.82 -34.59 -1.50
N ALA A 811 -14.34 -35.44 -2.39
CA ALA A 811 -15.53 -35.11 -3.18
C ALA A 811 -16.75 -34.80 -2.30
N LYS A 812 -17.09 -35.68 -1.35
CA LYS A 812 -18.17 -35.49 -0.38
C LYS A 812 -18.02 -34.18 0.42
N MET A 813 -16.83 -33.90 0.93
CA MET A 813 -16.52 -32.69 1.71
C MET A 813 -16.71 -31.43 0.85
N LEU A 814 -16.18 -31.43 -0.37
CA LEU A 814 -16.29 -30.29 -1.29
C LEU A 814 -17.72 -30.07 -1.81
N ASP A 815 -18.53 -31.13 -1.95
CA ASP A 815 -19.94 -31.04 -2.32
C ASP A 815 -20.80 -30.50 -1.16
N VAL A 816 -20.59 -30.95 0.08
CA VAL A 816 -21.22 -30.35 1.29
C VAL A 816 -20.83 -28.89 1.45
N THR A 817 -19.55 -28.56 1.23
CA THR A 817 -19.04 -27.19 1.23
C THR A 817 -19.69 -26.32 0.15
N GLU A 818 -20.05 -26.91 -0.99
CA GLU A 818 -20.71 -26.19 -2.06
C GLU A 818 -22.21 -25.99 -1.83
N ASP A 819 -22.91 -26.99 -1.30
CA ASP A 819 -24.32 -26.87 -0.88
C ASP A 819 -24.46 -25.83 0.25
N LEU A 820 -23.51 -25.79 1.19
CA LEU A 820 -23.37 -24.75 2.19
C LEU A 820 -23.28 -23.34 1.60
N LEU A 821 -22.37 -23.15 0.63
CA LEU A 821 -22.17 -21.85 0.00
C LEU A 821 -23.39 -21.45 -0.84
N LEU A 822 -24.04 -22.40 -1.52
CA LEU A 822 -25.29 -22.17 -2.26
C LEU A 822 -26.47 -21.82 -1.33
N PHE A 823 -26.53 -22.40 -0.14
CA PHE A 823 -27.53 -22.08 0.88
C PHE A 823 -27.44 -20.62 1.36
N PHE A 824 -26.23 -20.11 1.64
CA PHE A 824 -26.05 -18.71 1.99
C PHE A 824 -26.31 -17.76 0.79
N ASP A 825 -25.97 -18.19 -0.43
CA ASP A 825 -26.30 -17.52 -1.70
C ASP A 825 -27.81 -17.48 -2.03
N GLU A 826 -28.70 -18.16 -1.28
CA GLU A 826 -30.14 -18.12 -1.51
C GLU A 826 -30.79 -16.77 -1.16
N SER A 827 -30.18 -15.96 -0.29
CA SER A 827 -30.73 -14.64 0.06
C SER A 827 -29.69 -13.70 0.70
N PRO A 828 -29.70 -12.39 0.37
CA PRO A 828 -28.82 -11.39 1.01
C PRO A 828 -28.98 -11.27 2.54
N SER A 829 -30.08 -11.78 3.11
CA SER A 829 -30.28 -11.92 4.55
C SER A 829 -29.40 -12.99 5.18
N LEU A 830 -29.26 -14.16 4.53
CA LEU A 830 -28.42 -15.26 5.00
C LEU A 830 -26.94 -14.91 4.84
N GLU A 831 -26.56 -14.33 3.70
CA GLU A 831 -25.22 -13.82 3.45
C GLU A 831 -24.79 -12.74 4.47
N ARG A 832 -25.69 -11.82 4.83
CA ARG A 832 -25.42 -10.81 5.87
C ARG A 832 -25.30 -11.43 7.27
N GLN A 833 -26.10 -12.44 7.60
CA GLN A 833 -25.98 -13.18 8.87
C GLN A 833 -24.65 -13.92 8.96
N LEU A 834 -24.23 -14.59 7.89
CA LEU A 834 -22.92 -15.25 7.80
C LEU A 834 -21.78 -14.24 7.97
N ALA A 835 -21.83 -13.11 7.27
CA ALA A 835 -20.85 -12.04 7.42
C ALA A 835 -20.78 -11.55 8.88
N GLN A 836 -21.92 -11.31 9.53
CA GLN A 836 -21.99 -10.85 10.93
C GLN A 836 -21.47 -11.87 11.95
N ALA A 837 -21.68 -13.17 11.72
CA ALA A 837 -21.12 -14.22 12.60
C ALA A 837 -19.60 -14.41 12.41
N ILE A 838 -19.06 -14.02 11.25
CA ILE A 838 -17.64 -14.11 10.92
C ILE A 838 -16.88 -12.82 11.26
N ASP A 839 -17.55 -11.65 11.29
CA ASP A 839 -17.05 -10.32 11.76
C ASP A 839 -16.43 -10.39 13.17
N GLY A 840 -16.83 -11.38 13.98
CA GLY A 840 -16.31 -11.63 15.33
C GLY A 840 -15.31 -12.79 15.48
N LEU A 841 -15.01 -13.53 14.41
CA LEU A 841 -14.05 -14.66 14.41
C LEU A 841 -12.84 -14.40 13.53
N LEU A 842 -12.99 -13.62 12.45
CA LEU A 842 -11.88 -13.07 11.68
C LEU A 842 -11.81 -11.56 11.95
N ASN A 843 -10.66 -11.07 12.41
CA ASN A 843 -10.40 -9.63 12.61
C ASN A 843 -10.30 -8.91 11.24
N MET A 844 -11.43 -8.73 10.58
CA MET A 844 -11.56 -8.17 9.23
C MET A 844 -12.18 -6.77 9.27
N PRO A 845 -11.68 -5.80 8.48
CA PRO A 845 -12.30 -4.47 8.38
C PRO A 845 -13.61 -4.51 7.59
N ARG A 846 -14.57 -3.66 7.99
CA ARG A 846 -15.91 -3.60 7.36
C ARG A 846 -15.89 -3.09 5.93
N GLU A 847 -14.87 -2.32 5.55
CA GLU A 847 -14.72 -1.80 4.18
C GLU A 847 -14.57 -2.95 3.15
N ALA A 848 -14.16 -4.15 3.57
CA ALA A 848 -14.09 -5.35 2.71
C ALA A 848 -15.46 -5.93 2.31
N LEU A 849 -16.58 -5.26 2.66
CA LEU A 849 -17.94 -5.64 2.33
C LEU A 849 -18.65 -4.67 1.36
N GLU A 850 -18.00 -3.57 0.93
CA GLU A 850 -18.66 -2.51 0.13
C GLU A 850 -18.31 -2.51 -1.37
N GLU A 851 -17.44 -3.40 -1.84
CA GLU A 851 -17.30 -3.65 -3.30
C GLU A 851 -18.44 -4.56 -3.82
N ILE A 852 -18.73 -4.42 -5.12
CA ILE A 852 -19.88 -4.97 -5.88
C ILE A 852 -20.30 -6.39 -5.40
N PRO A 853 -21.60 -6.68 -5.20
CA PRO A 853 -22.07 -7.87 -4.47
C PRO A 853 -21.74 -9.21 -5.15
N GLU A 854 -20.52 -9.69 -4.92
CA GLU A 854 -20.12 -11.06 -5.13
C GLU A 854 -20.72 -11.97 -4.04
N THR A 855 -21.35 -13.06 -4.47
CA THR A 855 -21.96 -14.01 -3.53
C THR A 855 -20.90 -14.72 -2.67
N CYS A 856 -21.31 -15.22 -1.51
CA CYS A 856 -20.42 -15.97 -0.62
C CYS A 856 -19.72 -17.12 -1.36
N CYS A 857 -20.45 -17.86 -2.21
CA CYS A 857 -19.88 -18.92 -3.03
C CYS A 857 -18.79 -18.45 -4.00
N SER A 858 -18.95 -17.27 -4.62
CA SER A 858 -17.97 -16.76 -5.58
C SER A 858 -16.76 -16.12 -4.90
N ARG A 859 -16.93 -15.54 -3.71
CA ARG A 859 -15.82 -15.01 -2.88
C ARG A 859 -14.93 -16.12 -2.31
N TRP A 860 -15.52 -17.17 -1.73
CA TRP A 860 -14.74 -18.17 -0.98
C TRP A 860 -13.95 -19.10 -1.91
N LYS A 861 -14.57 -19.68 -2.95
CA LYS A 861 -13.92 -20.63 -3.90
C LYS A 861 -12.72 -20.06 -4.66
N LYS A 862 -12.49 -18.75 -4.62
CA LYS A 862 -11.35 -18.07 -5.25
C LYS A 862 -10.16 -17.86 -4.33
N ARG A 863 -10.36 -17.86 -3.00
CA ARG A 863 -9.32 -17.50 -2.04
C ARG A 863 -8.24 -18.58 -1.96
N GLU A 864 -6.99 -18.11 -1.96
CA GLU A 864 -5.77 -18.89 -1.76
C GLU A 864 -5.76 -19.63 -0.42
N ASP A 865 -6.42 -19.05 0.59
CA ASP A 865 -6.61 -19.59 1.94
C ASP A 865 -8.01 -20.21 2.17
N PHE A 866 -8.71 -20.64 1.09
CA PHE A 866 -10.06 -21.23 1.13
C PHE A 866 -10.26 -22.28 2.24
N PHE A 867 -9.37 -23.26 2.34
CA PHE A 867 -9.45 -24.33 3.35
C PHE A 867 -9.09 -23.87 4.76
N ASP A 868 -8.26 -22.84 4.90
CA ASP A 868 -7.94 -22.22 6.17
C ASP A 868 -9.16 -21.52 6.75
N ILE A 869 -9.79 -20.63 5.96
CA ILE A 869 -11.01 -19.90 6.32
C ILE A 869 -12.12 -20.87 6.70
N LEU A 870 -12.35 -21.91 5.90
CA LEU A 870 -13.40 -22.91 6.15
C LEU A 870 -13.21 -23.62 7.49
N ALA A 871 -11.97 -23.94 7.87
CA ALA A 871 -11.67 -24.55 9.17
C ALA A 871 -11.79 -23.54 10.33
N ASP A 872 -11.35 -22.31 10.12
CA ASP A 872 -11.24 -21.30 11.20
C ASP A 872 -12.57 -20.57 11.46
N THR A 873 -13.47 -20.53 10.47
CA THR A 873 -14.83 -19.97 10.58
C THR A 873 -15.92 -21.01 10.83
N LEU A 874 -15.60 -22.31 10.82
CA LEU A 874 -16.57 -23.42 10.93
C LEU A 874 -17.54 -23.27 12.11
N GLU A 875 -17.04 -22.73 13.22
CA GLU A 875 -17.77 -22.46 14.45
C GLU A 875 -18.86 -21.38 14.27
N GLY A 876 -18.55 -20.30 13.54
CA GLY A 876 -19.49 -19.24 13.18
C GLY A 876 -20.49 -19.67 12.09
N VAL A 877 -20.01 -20.44 11.11
CA VAL A 877 -20.85 -21.07 10.08
C VAL A 877 -21.92 -21.95 10.71
N LEU A 878 -21.53 -22.83 11.64
CA LEU A 878 -22.45 -23.70 12.38
C LEU A 878 -23.41 -22.91 13.26
N SER A 879 -22.93 -21.87 13.94
CA SER A 879 -23.77 -20.96 14.73
C SER A 879 -24.86 -20.29 13.88
N CYS A 880 -24.54 -19.89 12.65
CA CYS A 880 -25.53 -19.40 11.68
C CYS A 880 -26.54 -20.48 11.27
N LEU A 881 -26.08 -21.69 10.94
CA LEU A 881 -26.98 -22.78 10.51
C LEU A 881 -27.94 -23.20 11.62
N ASP A 882 -27.47 -23.27 12.87
CA ASP A 882 -28.31 -23.61 14.03
C ASP A 882 -29.32 -22.48 14.33
N ALA A 883 -28.92 -21.22 14.17
CA ALA A 883 -29.84 -20.07 14.27
C ALA A 883 -30.92 -20.08 13.17
N VAL A 884 -30.56 -20.42 11.92
CA VAL A 884 -31.54 -20.52 10.82
C VAL A 884 -32.42 -21.77 10.96
N SER A 885 -31.85 -22.90 11.40
CA SER A 885 -32.58 -24.13 11.70
C SER A 885 -33.67 -23.91 12.75
N SER A 886 -33.42 -23.06 13.75
CA SER A 886 -34.35 -22.78 14.86
C SER A 886 -35.31 -21.61 14.61
N THR A 887 -35.02 -20.71 13.66
CA THR A 887 -35.87 -19.53 13.36
C THR A 887 -36.67 -19.64 12.06
N ALA A 888 -36.21 -20.40 11.06
CA ALA A 888 -36.93 -20.60 9.81
C ALA A 888 -37.97 -21.74 9.93
N THR A 889 -38.92 -21.79 9.00
CA THR A 889 -39.95 -22.83 8.93
C THR A 889 -39.97 -23.53 7.58
N GLY A 890 -40.17 -24.85 7.56
CA GLY A 890 -40.24 -25.64 6.33
C GLY A 890 -38.86 -25.97 5.76
N ALA A 891 -38.76 -26.02 4.43
CA ALA A 891 -37.59 -26.57 3.72
C ALA A 891 -36.25 -25.95 4.15
N LYS A 892 -36.17 -24.62 4.31
CA LYS A 892 -34.91 -23.92 4.69
C LYS A 892 -34.39 -24.32 6.08
N SER A 893 -35.28 -24.58 7.04
CA SER A 893 -34.89 -25.05 8.38
C SER A 893 -34.33 -26.49 8.31
N MET A 894 -34.98 -27.37 7.56
CA MET A 894 -34.47 -28.74 7.35
C MET A 894 -33.14 -28.75 6.58
N HIS A 895 -32.96 -27.88 5.58
CA HIS A 895 -31.70 -27.76 4.83
C HIS A 895 -30.57 -27.26 5.73
N ALA A 896 -30.81 -26.22 6.54
CA ALA A 896 -29.85 -25.74 7.54
C ALA A 896 -29.47 -26.83 8.55
N GLN A 897 -30.44 -27.63 9.01
CA GLN A 897 -30.20 -28.75 9.92
C GLN A 897 -29.37 -29.87 9.27
N VAL A 898 -29.63 -30.21 8.00
CA VAL A 898 -28.85 -31.20 7.24
C VAL A 898 -27.41 -30.72 7.04
N LEU A 899 -27.21 -29.47 6.63
CA LEU A 899 -25.88 -28.87 6.50
C LEU A 899 -25.14 -28.84 7.85
N SER A 900 -25.79 -28.39 8.92
CA SER A 900 -25.21 -28.36 10.27
C SER A 900 -24.77 -29.76 10.74
N THR A 901 -25.58 -30.79 10.45
CA THR A 901 -25.24 -32.19 10.73
C THR A 901 -24.06 -32.68 9.89
N ALA A 902 -24.01 -32.32 8.60
CA ALA A 902 -22.94 -32.75 7.69
C ALA A 902 -21.57 -32.12 8.02
N LEU A 903 -21.55 -30.83 8.37
CA LEU A 903 -20.34 -30.09 8.77
C LEU A 903 -19.76 -30.56 10.11
N ARG A 904 -20.59 -31.07 11.01
CA ARG A 904 -20.16 -31.66 12.31
C ARG A 904 -19.63 -33.08 12.20
N ASN A 905 -19.72 -33.74 11.04
CA ASN A 905 -19.23 -35.10 10.84
C ASN A 905 -17.70 -35.16 10.85
N MET A 906 -17.10 -36.12 11.58
CA MET A 906 -15.66 -36.36 11.60
C MET A 906 -15.05 -36.54 10.22
N ASP A 907 -15.74 -37.23 9.29
CA ASP A 907 -15.25 -37.40 7.91
C ASP A 907 -15.11 -36.05 7.17
N TYR A 908 -15.98 -35.08 7.45
CA TYR A 908 -15.90 -33.73 6.89
C TYR A 908 -14.73 -32.96 7.51
N ILE A 909 -14.65 -32.92 8.85
CA ILE A 909 -13.66 -32.12 9.59
C ILE A 909 -12.24 -32.62 9.35
N VAL A 910 -12.02 -33.94 9.39
CA VAL A 910 -10.71 -34.55 9.12
C VAL A 910 -10.28 -34.30 7.67
N THR A 911 -11.20 -34.41 6.70
CA THR A 911 -10.92 -34.10 5.29
C THR A 911 -10.57 -32.62 5.07
N LEU A 912 -11.28 -31.70 5.73
CA LEU A 912 -11.03 -30.26 5.65
C LEU A 912 -9.65 -29.89 6.21
N VAL A 913 -9.29 -30.39 7.39
CA VAL A 913 -7.99 -30.08 8.03
C VAL A 913 -6.82 -30.73 7.28
N ILE A 914 -7.00 -31.93 6.73
CA ILE A 914 -5.99 -32.56 5.87
C ILE A 914 -5.79 -31.75 4.58
N LEU A 915 -6.85 -31.23 3.95
CA LEU A 915 -6.74 -30.35 2.78
C LEU A 915 -6.10 -28.99 3.11
N LYS A 916 -6.45 -28.37 4.24
CA LYS A 916 -5.83 -27.14 4.77
C LYS A 916 -4.30 -27.28 4.83
N ASN A 917 -3.82 -28.39 5.38
CA ASN A 917 -2.39 -28.67 5.50
C ASN A 917 -1.75 -29.12 4.17
N ALA A 918 -2.38 -30.02 3.41
CA ALA A 918 -1.82 -30.55 2.15
C ALA A 918 -1.75 -29.51 1.03
N CYS A 919 -2.68 -28.54 0.99
CA CYS A 919 -2.69 -27.47 -0.01
C CYS A 919 -1.94 -26.21 0.44
N ALA A 920 -1.40 -26.13 1.65
CA ALA A 920 -0.65 -24.97 2.13
C ALA A 920 0.55 -24.56 1.22
N PRO A 921 1.32 -25.47 0.59
CA PRO A 921 2.38 -25.12 -0.35
C PRO A 921 1.88 -24.47 -1.66
N LEU A 922 0.58 -24.55 -1.94
CA LEU A 922 -0.04 -24.09 -3.20
C LEU A 922 -0.58 -22.66 -3.13
N ARG A 923 -0.53 -21.99 -1.96
CA ARG A 923 -1.16 -20.68 -1.72
C ARG A 923 -0.64 -19.60 -2.68
N ASN A 924 0.68 -19.40 -2.73
CA ASN A 924 1.30 -18.37 -3.57
C ASN A 924 0.95 -18.58 -5.06
N CYS A 925 1.08 -19.82 -5.53
CA CYS A 925 0.69 -20.21 -6.89
C CYS A 925 -0.82 -19.97 -7.13
N SER A 926 -1.68 -20.21 -6.14
CA SER A 926 -3.12 -19.97 -6.22
C SER A 926 -3.50 -18.49 -6.29
N THR A 927 -2.71 -17.58 -5.71
CA THR A 927 -2.85 -16.14 -5.90
C THR A 927 -2.35 -15.73 -7.29
N VAL A 928 -1.15 -16.18 -7.66
CA VAL A 928 -0.42 -15.70 -8.83
C VAL A 928 -1.01 -16.20 -10.15
N PHE A 929 -1.36 -17.48 -10.29
CA PHE A 929 -2.02 -18.00 -11.50
C PHE A 929 -3.50 -17.56 -11.61
N ARG A 930 -4.04 -16.88 -10.60
CA ARG A 930 -5.40 -16.27 -10.61
C ARG A 930 -5.37 -14.79 -10.98
N CYS A 931 -4.44 -14.01 -10.43
CA CYS A 931 -4.42 -12.55 -10.57
C CYS A 931 -3.02 -11.90 -10.39
N GLY A 932 -1.95 -12.68 -10.50
CA GLY A 932 -0.58 -12.15 -10.58
C GLY A 932 -0.33 -11.49 -11.94
N ASN A 933 0.60 -10.54 -11.98
CA ASN A 933 1.07 -10.01 -13.27
C ASN A 933 2.03 -11.04 -13.95
N PRO A 934 2.34 -10.89 -15.25
CA PRO A 934 3.20 -11.83 -15.97
C PRO A 934 4.58 -12.09 -15.34
N ALA A 935 5.19 -11.13 -14.64
CA ALA A 935 6.48 -11.33 -13.98
C ALA A 935 6.35 -12.20 -12.72
N ASP A 936 5.28 -12.04 -11.95
CA ASP A 936 4.97 -12.91 -10.81
C ASP A 936 4.67 -14.33 -11.30
N ILE A 937 3.92 -14.48 -12.41
CA ILE A 937 3.59 -15.76 -13.04
C ILE A 937 4.85 -16.53 -13.46
N LEU A 938 5.83 -15.85 -14.07
CA LEU A 938 7.15 -16.45 -14.36
C LEU A 938 7.84 -16.93 -13.08
N CYS A 939 7.91 -16.08 -12.06
CA CYS A 939 8.61 -16.37 -10.81
C CYS A 939 8.00 -17.56 -10.04
N GLU A 940 6.68 -17.73 -10.07
CA GLU A 940 6.04 -18.93 -9.49
C GLU A 940 6.18 -20.16 -10.39
N ALA A 941 6.13 -20.02 -11.73
CA ALA A 941 6.34 -21.13 -12.66
C ALA A 941 7.72 -21.80 -12.46
N GLU A 942 8.77 -21.03 -12.22
CA GLU A 942 10.11 -21.54 -11.87
C GLU A 942 10.14 -22.35 -10.56
N LYS A 943 9.22 -22.08 -9.62
CA LYS A 943 9.14 -22.75 -8.31
C LYS A 943 8.31 -24.03 -8.34
N ILE A 944 7.45 -24.23 -9.35
CA ILE A 944 6.57 -25.42 -9.44
C ILE A 944 7.33 -26.75 -9.27
N PRO A 945 8.51 -26.99 -9.88
CA PRO A 945 9.28 -28.21 -9.65
C PRO A 945 9.65 -28.41 -8.17
N SER A 946 10.03 -27.35 -7.46
CA SER A 946 10.35 -27.38 -6.03
C SER A 946 9.11 -27.58 -5.15
N VAL A 947 7.95 -27.04 -5.54
CA VAL A 947 6.66 -27.30 -4.88
C VAL A 947 6.25 -28.77 -5.04
N ILE A 948 6.45 -29.34 -6.24
CA ILE A 948 6.23 -30.77 -6.48
C ILE A 948 7.21 -31.61 -5.63
N GLU A 949 8.50 -31.25 -5.56
CA GLU A 949 9.46 -31.94 -4.69
C GLU A 949 9.06 -31.86 -3.20
N PHE A 950 8.56 -30.71 -2.74
CA PHE A 950 8.05 -30.54 -1.37
C PHE A 950 6.85 -31.45 -1.09
N LEU A 951 5.88 -31.54 -2.02
CA LEU A 951 4.74 -32.46 -1.88
C LEU A 951 5.19 -33.93 -1.86
N ASN A 952 6.21 -34.32 -2.63
CA ASN A 952 6.79 -35.67 -2.55
C ASN A 952 7.43 -35.92 -1.17
N LYS A 953 8.15 -34.95 -0.60
CA LYS A 953 8.68 -35.04 0.77
C LYS A 953 7.59 -35.11 1.83
N MET A 954 6.45 -34.43 1.65
CA MET A 954 5.27 -34.57 2.52
C MET A 954 4.68 -35.99 2.43
N LEU A 955 4.64 -36.59 1.25
CA LEU A 955 4.19 -37.97 1.05
C LEU A 955 5.16 -39.00 1.68
N GLU A 956 6.48 -38.80 1.54
CA GLU A 956 7.49 -39.64 2.20
C GLU A 956 7.39 -39.59 3.74
N ASN A 957 7.12 -38.40 4.29
CA ASN A 957 7.03 -38.17 5.74
C ASN A 957 5.58 -38.22 6.28
N VAL A 958 4.61 -38.67 5.48
CA VAL A 958 3.18 -38.62 5.80
C VAL A 958 2.83 -39.30 7.13
N SER A 959 3.52 -40.38 7.50
CA SER A 959 3.32 -41.10 8.76
C SER A 959 3.70 -40.30 10.00
N ALA A 960 4.55 -39.28 9.89
CA ALA A 960 4.87 -38.35 10.96
C ALA A 960 4.00 -37.08 10.91
N MET A 961 3.67 -36.59 9.70
CA MET A 961 2.87 -35.37 9.53
C MET A 961 1.39 -35.60 9.88
N HIS A 962 0.81 -36.72 9.44
CA HIS A 962 -0.63 -37.01 9.59
C HIS A 962 -1.10 -36.96 11.05
N ALA A 963 -0.31 -37.46 12.00
CA ALA A 963 -0.65 -37.42 13.42
C ALA A 963 -0.97 -35.99 13.92
N THR A 964 -0.23 -34.98 13.43
CA THR A 964 -0.48 -33.58 13.79
C THR A 964 -1.72 -33.00 13.11
N TRP A 965 -2.03 -33.42 11.87
CA TRP A 965 -3.24 -33.03 11.14
C TRP A 965 -4.50 -33.67 11.74
N PHE A 966 -4.39 -34.93 12.19
CA PHE A 966 -5.48 -35.65 12.85
C PHE A 966 -5.79 -35.07 14.23
N GLU A 967 -4.75 -34.73 15.02
CA GLU A 967 -4.92 -34.01 16.28
C GLU A 967 -5.57 -32.63 16.09
N GLN A 968 -5.14 -31.84 15.09
CA GLN A 968 -5.81 -30.58 14.73
C GLN A 968 -7.29 -30.78 14.38
N ALA A 969 -7.62 -31.83 13.62
CA ALA A 969 -9.00 -32.16 13.27
C ALA A 969 -9.83 -32.59 14.50
N PHE A 970 -9.23 -33.36 15.42
CA PHE A 970 -9.87 -33.78 16.67
C PHE A 970 -10.14 -32.59 17.60
N GLN A 971 -9.21 -31.63 17.69
CA GLN A 971 -9.39 -30.38 18.43
C GLN A 971 -10.47 -29.48 17.82
N LEU A 972 -10.54 -29.39 16.48
CA LEU A 972 -11.61 -28.66 15.79
C LEU A 972 -12.98 -29.32 16.02
N ALA A 973 -13.07 -30.65 15.88
CA ALA A 973 -14.28 -31.41 16.15
C ALA A 973 -14.77 -31.27 17.61
N THR A 974 -13.84 -31.32 18.57
CA THR A 974 -14.16 -31.14 19.99
C THR A 974 -14.72 -29.75 20.30
N ARG A 975 -14.34 -28.71 19.54
CA ARG A 975 -14.96 -27.37 19.67
C ARG A 975 -16.36 -27.32 19.08
N VAL A 976 -16.57 -27.86 17.88
CA VAL A 976 -17.85 -27.70 17.16
C VAL A 976 -18.92 -28.75 17.49
N ALA A 977 -18.53 -29.88 18.08
CA ALA A 977 -19.41 -31.00 18.44
C ALA A 977 -18.91 -31.80 19.68
N PRO A 978 -18.70 -31.16 20.85
CA PRO A 978 -18.05 -31.78 22.03
C PRO A 978 -18.74 -33.05 22.57
N GLU A 979 -20.02 -33.25 22.31
CA GLU A 979 -20.80 -34.43 22.77
C GLU A 979 -20.96 -35.53 21.71
N GLN A 980 -20.44 -35.34 20.47
CA GLN A 980 -20.76 -36.19 19.31
C GLN A 980 -19.55 -36.60 18.46
N VAL A 981 -18.33 -36.60 19.03
CA VAL A 981 -17.11 -37.06 18.34
C VAL A 981 -17.18 -38.58 18.12
N CYS A 982 -17.70 -39.00 16.97
CA CYS A 982 -17.83 -40.39 16.55
C CYS A 982 -17.30 -40.58 15.13
N PHE A 983 -16.48 -41.60 14.95
CA PHE A 983 -15.96 -42.00 13.64
C PHE A 983 -16.93 -42.93 12.91
N SER A 984 -16.78 -43.08 11.59
CA SER A 984 -17.57 -44.02 10.78
C SER A 984 -17.32 -45.48 11.18
N GLU A 985 -18.27 -46.38 10.90
CA GLU A 985 -18.10 -47.83 11.17
C GLU A 985 -16.86 -48.39 10.45
N GLU A 986 -16.57 -47.87 9.25
CA GLU A 986 -15.37 -48.16 8.45
C GLU A 986 -14.08 -47.77 9.21
N ALA A 987 -13.99 -46.54 9.71
CA ALA A 987 -12.85 -46.05 10.49
C ALA A 987 -12.68 -46.77 11.85
N ASN A 988 -13.78 -47.17 12.50
CA ASN A 988 -13.75 -47.95 13.73
C ASN A 988 -13.40 -49.44 13.51
N SER A 989 -13.41 -49.93 12.27
CA SER A 989 -13.02 -51.31 11.94
C SER A 989 -11.50 -51.51 11.73
N TYR A 990 -10.74 -50.40 11.67
CA TYR A 990 -9.29 -50.38 11.56
C TYR A 990 -8.59 -50.44 12.94
N GLU A 991 -7.27 -50.64 12.94
CA GLU A 991 -6.44 -50.61 14.17
C GLU A 991 -6.56 -49.28 14.93
N SER A 992 -6.73 -48.16 14.22
CA SER A 992 -7.25 -46.90 14.76
C SER A 992 -7.88 -46.05 13.65
N PRO A 993 -8.77 -45.09 13.98
CA PRO A 993 -9.30 -44.13 13.02
C PRO A 993 -8.20 -43.26 12.37
N GLU A 994 -7.13 -42.93 13.10
CA GLU A 994 -5.96 -42.22 12.55
C GLU A 994 -5.32 -43.03 11.41
N ILE A 995 -5.09 -44.33 11.61
CA ILE A 995 -4.51 -45.22 10.59
C ILE A 995 -5.44 -45.28 9.37
N TYR A 996 -6.76 -45.38 9.59
CA TYR A 996 -7.75 -45.34 8.52
C TYR A 996 -7.65 -44.08 7.66
N TYR A 997 -7.65 -42.88 8.25
CA TYR A 997 -7.56 -41.62 7.49
C TYR A 997 -6.17 -41.40 6.87
N ARG A 998 -5.09 -41.89 7.50
CA ARG A 998 -3.75 -41.84 6.89
C ARG A 998 -3.72 -42.61 5.58
N GLU A 999 -4.25 -43.82 5.57
CA GLU A 999 -4.14 -44.77 4.44
C GLU A 999 -5.21 -44.58 3.37
N ASN A 1000 -6.44 -44.21 3.75
CA ASN A 1000 -7.57 -44.08 2.81
C ASN A 1000 -7.82 -42.62 2.37
N LEU A 1001 -7.17 -41.63 3.01
CA LEU A 1001 -7.36 -40.22 2.70
C LEU A 1001 -6.03 -39.46 2.50
N SER A 1002 -5.12 -39.36 3.48
CA SER A 1002 -3.90 -38.54 3.32
C SER A 1002 -2.94 -39.06 2.26
N ILE A 1003 -2.65 -40.37 2.23
CA ILE A 1003 -1.75 -40.96 1.22
C ILE A 1003 -2.35 -40.83 -0.20
N PRO A 1004 -3.59 -41.25 -0.48
CA PRO A 1004 -4.20 -41.08 -1.81
C PRO A 1004 -4.34 -39.61 -2.24
N LEU A 1005 -4.64 -38.69 -1.31
CA LEU A 1005 -4.72 -37.26 -1.59
C LEU A 1005 -3.36 -36.69 -2.02
N LEU A 1006 -2.29 -36.93 -1.26
CA LEU A 1006 -0.97 -36.40 -1.58
C LEU A 1006 -0.44 -36.98 -2.90
N GLN A 1007 -0.61 -38.28 -3.14
CA GLN A 1007 -0.28 -38.91 -4.42
C GLN A 1007 -1.04 -38.25 -5.59
N SER A 1008 -2.35 -38.07 -5.43
CA SER A 1008 -3.20 -37.46 -6.47
C SER A 1008 -2.86 -35.98 -6.71
N LEU A 1009 -2.59 -35.20 -5.67
CA LEU A 1009 -2.17 -33.79 -5.80
C LEU A 1009 -0.83 -33.67 -6.53
N ILE A 1010 0.13 -34.55 -6.23
CA ILE A 1010 1.42 -34.61 -6.93
C ILE A 1010 1.22 -34.90 -8.42
N ASP A 1011 0.34 -35.83 -8.78
CA ASP A 1011 0.11 -36.22 -10.17
C ASP A 1011 -0.78 -35.24 -10.95
N GLU A 1012 -1.78 -34.60 -10.31
CA GLU A 1012 -2.51 -33.48 -10.92
C GLU A 1012 -1.63 -32.23 -11.06
N MET A 1013 -0.66 -31.99 -10.17
CA MET A 1013 0.34 -30.92 -10.34
C MET A 1013 1.25 -31.20 -11.56
N LYS A 1014 1.82 -32.40 -11.69
CA LYS A 1014 2.62 -32.79 -12.87
C LYS A 1014 1.83 -32.74 -14.18
N TYR A 1015 0.54 -33.04 -14.12
CA TYR A 1015 -0.38 -33.01 -15.27
C TYR A 1015 -0.76 -31.56 -15.65
N SER A 1016 -1.09 -30.72 -14.67
CA SER A 1016 -1.51 -29.33 -14.87
C SER A 1016 -0.36 -28.38 -15.19
N PHE A 1017 0.86 -28.68 -14.71
CA PHE A 1017 2.09 -27.93 -14.95
C PHE A 1017 3.14 -28.81 -15.61
N SER A 1018 2.80 -29.37 -16.77
CA SER A 1018 3.73 -30.14 -17.60
C SER A 1018 4.92 -29.30 -18.07
N ASP A 1019 6.04 -29.94 -18.42
CA ASP A 1019 7.21 -29.28 -19.03
C ASP A 1019 6.84 -28.42 -20.26
N SER A 1020 5.88 -28.87 -21.08
CA SER A 1020 5.32 -28.07 -22.18
C SER A 1020 4.57 -26.83 -21.70
N HIS A 1021 3.80 -26.90 -20.62
CA HIS A 1021 3.08 -25.75 -20.07
C HIS A 1021 4.04 -24.73 -19.42
N LEU A 1022 5.04 -25.20 -18.67
CA LEU A 1022 6.08 -24.32 -18.10
C LEU A 1022 6.91 -23.63 -19.20
N LYS A 1023 7.22 -24.33 -20.31
CA LYS A 1023 7.82 -23.73 -21.51
C LYS A 1023 6.90 -22.70 -22.16
N ALA A 1024 5.61 -23.00 -22.33
CA ALA A 1024 4.63 -22.05 -22.85
C ALA A 1024 4.55 -20.77 -22.01
N LEU A 1025 4.55 -20.89 -20.68
CA LEU A 1025 4.59 -19.76 -19.75
C LEU A 1025 5.89 -18.95 -19.82
N SER A 1026 7.03 -19.60 -20.08
CA SER A 1026 8.33 -18.91 -20.18
C SER A 1026 8.38 -17.86 -21.32
N VAL A 1027 7.44 -17.90 -22.28
CA VAL A 1027 7.25 -16.88 -23.31
C VAL A 1027 6.85 -15.51 -22.75
N LEU A 1028 6.31 -15.43 -21.52
CA LEU A 1028 6.05 -14.16 -20.83
C LEU A 1028 7.35 -13.35 -20.58
N SER A 1029 8.53 -14.00 -20.61
CA SER A 1029 9.84 -13.32 -20.47
C SER A 1029 10.17 -12.35 -21.61
N LEU A 1030 9.36 -12.32 -22.67
CA LEU A 1030 9.46 -11.35 -23.76
C LEU A 1030 8.78 -10.00 -23.44
N LEU A 1031 8.03 -9.91 -22.34
CA LEU A 1031 7.43 -8.64 -21.90
C LEU A 1031 8.50 -7.69 -21.35
N PRO A 1032 8.50 -6.39 -21.71
CA PRO A 1032 9.55 -5.46 -21.29
C PRO A 1032 9.66 -5.31 -19.77
N SER A 1033 8.53 -5.32 -19.06
CA SER A 1033 8.45 -5.32 -17.59
C SER A 1033 8.99 -6.59 -16.92
N CYS A 1034 9.09 -7.71 -17.65
CA CYS A 1034 9.56 -8.99 -17.13
C CYS A 1034 11.07 -9.17 -17.30
N ASN A 1035 11.72 -8.51 -18.26
CA ASN A 1035 13.17 -8.65 -18.48
C ASN A 1035 13.84 -7.43 -19.19
N PRO A 1036 14.68 -6.64 -18.48
CA PRO A 1036 15.51 -5.59 -19.08
C PRO A 1036 16.92 -6.06 -19.54
N GLN A 1037 17.29 -7.32 -19.28
CA GLN A 1037 18.60 -7.92 -19.59
C GLN A 1037 18.56 -8.71 -20.92
N PRO A 1038 19.70 -8.98 -21.57
CA PRO A 1038 19.71 -9.73 -22.84
C PRO A 1038 19.18 -11.17 -22.66
N VAL A 1039 18.36 -11.61 -23.61
CA VAL A 1039 17.64 -12.91 -23.59
C VAL A 1039 18.58 -14.13 -23.65
N LEU A 1040 19.87 -13.94 -23.99
CA LEU A 1040 20.82 -15.03 -24.22
C LEU A 1040 22.19 -14.77 -23.54
N SER A 1041 22.47 -15.53 -22.48
CA SER A 1041 23.81 -15.77 -21.94
C SER A 1041 24.07 -17.27 -21.78
N GLU A 1042 24.48 -17.91 -22.89
CA GLU A 1042 24.95 -19.32 -23.01
C GLU A 1042 24.07 -20.45 -22.40
N SER A 1043 22.85 -20.16 -21.91
CA SER A 1043 21.94 -21.21 -21.44
C SER A 1043 21.35 -22.00 -22.61
N THR A 1044 21.21 -23.32 -22.45
CA THR A 1044 20.67 -24.23 -23.48
C THR A 1044 19.13 -24.14 -23.62
N TYR A 1045 18.48 -23.23 -22.88
CA TYR A 1045 17.03 -23.15 -22.77
C TYR A 1045 16.48 -22.00 -23.64
N LYS A 1046 15.81 -22.35 -24.75
CA LYS A 1046 15.08 -21.37 -25.58
C LYS A 1046 13.61 -21.33 -25.13
N PRO A 1047 13.10 -20.22 -24.53
CA PRO A 1047 11.76 -20.20 -23.94
C PRO A 1047 10.63 -20.41 -24.97
N PHE A 1048 10.82 -19.90 -26.19
CA PHE A 1048 9.92 -20.06 -27.33
C PHE A 1048 10.05 -21.41 -28.06
N SER A 1049 10.87 -22.34 -27.57
CA SER A 1049 11.16 -23.62 -28.25
C SER A 1049 9.93 -24.49 -28.56
N LEU A 1050 8.87 -24.39 -27.75
CA LEU A 1050 7.61 -25.10 -27.97
C LEU A 1050 6.88 -24.62 -29.24
N TYR A 1051 6.90 -23.31 -29.51
CA TYR A 1051 6.11 -22.68 -30.58
C TYR A 1051 6.92 -22.34 -31.84
N LEU A 1052 8.16 -22.84 -31.96
CA LEU A 1052 9.00 -22.66 -33.17
C LEU A 1052 8.31 -23.10 -34.47
N THR A 1053 7.37 -24.05 -34.41
CA THR A 1053 6.59 -24.53 -35.57
C THR A 1053 5.43 -23.63 -35.97
N ASP A 1054 5.04 -22.67 -35.13
CA ASP A 1054 4.00 -21.68 -35.42
C ASP A 1054 4.58 -20.38 -36.03
N LEU A 1055 5.91 -20.23 -36.05
CA LEU A 1055 6.59 -19.03 -36.55
C LEU A 1055 6.76 -19.09 -38.08
N PRO A 1056 6.48 -18.00 -38.83
CA PRO A 1056 6.68 -17.98 -40.28
C PRO A 1056 8.15 -18.17 -40.71
N GLU A 1057 9.09 -17.56 -39.97
CA GLU A 1057 10.54 -17.59 -40.26
C GLU A 1057 11.35 -17.92 -38.99
N PRO A 1058 11.38 -19.19 -38.55
CA PRO A 1058 12.02 -19.59 -37.29
C PRO A 1058 13.55 -19.38 -37.26
N GLU A 1059 14.18 -19.23 -38.42
CA GLU A 1059 15.61 -18.89 -38.54
C GLU A 1059 15.89 -17.40 -38.26
N VAL A 1060 14.91 -16.51 -38.50
CA VAL A 1060 15.02 -15.05 -38.29
C VAL A 1060 14.54 -14.65 -36.90
N ALA A 1061 13.63 -15.43 -36.31
CA ALA A 1061 13.06 -15.21 -34.97
C ALA A 1061 14.10 -14.85 -33.89
N GLU A 1062 15.25 -15.53 -33.86
CA GLU A 1062 16.30 -15.28 -32.87
C GLU A 1062 16.99 -13.91 -33.06
N GLN A 1063 17.06 -13.40 -34.28
CA GLN A 1063 17.56 -12.04 -34.55
C GLN A 1063 16.51 -10.98 -34.19
N GLU A 1064 15.23 -11.23 -34.44
CA GLU A 1064 14.13 -10.33 -34.06
C GLU A 1064 14.04 -10.19 -32.53
N LEU A 1065 14.11 -11.30 -31.80
CA LEU A 1065 14.07 -11.34 -30.33
C LEU A 1065 15.24 -10.59 -29.68
N ASN A 1066 16.44 -10.68 -30.26
CA ASN A 1066 17.60 -9.90 -29.80
C ASN A 1066 17.44 -8.40 -30.12
N THR A 1067 16.84 -8.05 -31.27
CA THR A 1067 16.52 -6.66 -31.63
C THR A 1067 15.52 -6.06 -30.64
N TRP A 1068 14.42 -6.76 -30.35
CA TRP A 1068 13.41 -6.38 -29.35
C TRP A 1068 14.05 -6.11 -27.97
N ALA A 1069 14.88 -7.02 -27.49
CA ALA A 1069 15.57 -6.90 -26.21
C ALA A 1069 16.63 -5.77 -26.17
N ALA A 1070 17.10 -5.29 -27.33
CA ALA A 1070 17.95 -4.10 -27.43
C ALA A 1070 17.12 -2.81 -27.43
N VAL A 1071 16.05 -2.74 -28.23
CA VAL A 1071 15.13 -1.59 -28.33
C VAL A 1071 14.63 -1.14 -26.96
N TRP A 1072 14.12 -2.07 -26.14
CA TRP A 1072 13.61 -1.74 -24.80
C TRP A 1072 14.71 -1.34 -23.81
N ARG A 1073 15.97 -1.77 -24.02
CA ARG A 1073 17.12 -1.38 -23.19
C ARG A 1073 17.72 -0.04 -23.60
N GLU A 1074 17.67 0.33 -24.87
CA GLU A 1074 18.38 1.50 -25.41
C GLU A 1074 17.47 2.71 -25.62
N ASN A 1075 16.22 2.51 -26.04
CA ASN A 1075 15.32 3.61 -26.42
C ASN A 1075 14.34 4.05 -25.31
N TYR A 1076 14.16 3.25 -24.25
CA TYR A 1076 13.05 3.39 -23.30
C TYR A 1076 13.45 3.39 -21.80
N GLN A 1077 14.72 3.71 -21.48
CA GLN A 1077 15.24 3.63 -20.10
C GLN A 1077 14.49 4.51 -19.07
N ASP A 1078 14.04 5.69 -19.47
CA ASP A 1078 13.38 6.68 -18.59
C ASP A 1078 11.84 6.62 -18.63
N VAL A 1079 11.25 5.58 -19.24
CA VAL A 1079 9.81 5.45 -19.49
C VAL A 1079 9.23 4.21 -18.79
N ALA A 1080 8.00 4.31 -18.28
CA ALA A 1080 7.29 3.17 -17.71
C ALA A 1080 7.09 2.07 -18.79
N LEU A 1081 7.71 0.91 -18.58
CA LEU A 1081 7.66 -0.22 -19.49
C LEU A 1081 6.29 -0.93 -19.44
N PRO A 1082 5.75 -1.42 -20.59
CA PRO A 1082 4.51 -2.19 -20.63
C PRO A 1082 4.49 -3.36 -19.63
N THR A 1083 3.47 -3.36 -18.78
CA THR A 1083 3.25 -4.31 -17.68
C THR A 1083 2.36 -5.49 -18.09
N SER A 1084 1.53 -5.30 -19.12
CA SER A 1084 0.66 -6.33 -19.67
C SER A 1084 0.96 -6.67 -21.14
N ILE A 1085 0.54 -7.86 -21.58
CA ILE A 1085 0.53 -8.25 -22.98
C ILE A 1085 -0.35 -7.29 -23.80
N ALA A 1086 -1.50 -6.85 -23.29
CA ALA A 1086 -2.38 -5.94 -24.01
C ALA A 1086 -1.71 -4.58 -24.29
N GLU A 1087 -1.08 -3.97 -23.27
CA GLU A 1087 -0.25 -2.77 -23.43
C GLU A 1087 0.88 -2.98 -24.45
N THR A 1088 1.54 -4.14 -24.38
CA THR A 1088 2.67 -4.48 -25.26
C THR A 1088 2.22 -4.64 -26.72
N LEU A 1089 1.09 -5.32 -26.97
CA LEU A 1089 0.52 -5.52 -28.31
C LEU A 1089 -0.03 -4.24 -28.95
N VAL A 1090 -0.45 -3.25 -28.15
CA VAL A 1090 -0.84 -1.92 -28.63
C VAL A 1090 0.39 -1.04 -28.96
N HIS A 1091 1.53 -1.28 -28.31
CA HIS A 1091 2.72 -0.44 -28.45
C HIS A 1091 3.27 -0.43 -29.89
N PRO A 1092 3.73 0.73 -30.42
CA PRO A 1092 4.24 0.83 -31.79
C PRO A 1092 5.33 -0.18 -32.14
N GLU A 1093 6.22 -0.51 -31.20
CA GLU A 1093 7.30 -1.49 -31.41
C GLU A 1093 6.79 -2.90 -31.69
N SER A 1094 5.58 -3.29 -31.23
CA SER A 1094 4.99 -4.59 -31.58
C SER A 1094 4.77 -4.70 -33.09
N LYS A 1095 4.40 -3.59 -33.76
CA LYS A 1095 4.20 -3.54 -35.21
C LYS A 1095 5.51 -3.70 -35.99
N SER A 1096 6.65 -3.41 -35.36
CA SER A 1096 8.00 -3.62 -35.90
C SER A 1096 8.53 -5.04 -35.64
N HIS A 1097 7.93 -5.79 -34.71
CA HIS A 1097 8.40 -7.10 -34.23
C HIS A 1097 7.25 -8.15 -34.30
N PRO A 1098 6.93 -8.67 -35.51
CA PRO A 1098 5.80 -9.56 -35.72
C PRO A 1098 5.95 -10.94 -35.06
N THR A 1099 7.17 -11.49 -34.97
CA THR A 1099 7.44 -12.76 -34.27
C THR A 1099 7.20 -12.62 -32.77
N VAL A 1100 7.66 -11.52 -32.17
CA VAL A 1100 7.40 -11.24 -30.74
C VAL A 1100 5.90 -11.05 -30.49
N THR A 1101 5.23 -10.31 -31.36
CA THR A 1101 3.76 -10.12 -31.34
C THR A 1101 3.01 -11.45 -31.39
N LEU A 1102 3.44 -12.38 -32.26
CA LEU A 1102 2.85 -13.71 -32.40
C LEU A 1102 3.06 -14.57 -31.14
N LEU A 1103 4.27 -14.57 -30.58
CA LEU A 1103 4.62 -15.27 -29.34
C LEU A 1103 3.86 -14.73 -28.12
N LEU A 1104 3.68 -13.41 -28.02
CA LEU A 1104 2.87 -12.78 -26.97
C LEU A 1104 1.37 -13.13 -27.11
N ARG A 1105 0.83 -13.21 -28.33
CA ARG A 1105 -0.53 -13.70 -28.58
C ARG A 1105 -0.68 -15.19 -28.21
N LEU A 1106 0.31 -16.03 -28.53
CA LEU A 1106 0.34 -17.46 -28.18
C LEU A 1106 0.24 -17.72 -26.67
N VAL A 1107 0.92 -16.92 -25.84
CA VAL A 1107 0.88 -17.10 -24.38
C VAL A 1107 -0.35 -16.41 -23.74
N ALA A 1108 -0.88 -15.35 -24.34
CA ALA A 1108 -2.08 -14.66 -23.86
C ALA A 1108 -3.37 -15.51 -23.89
N VAL A 1109 -3.46 -16.51 -24.77
CA VAL A 1109 -4.62 -17.41 -24.83
C VAL A 1109 -4.62 -18.49 -23.74
N LEU A 1110 -3.54 -18.66 -22.98
CA LEU A 1110 -3.45 -19.71 -21.95
C LEU A 1110 -4.37 -19.39 -20.74
N PRO A 1111 -5.26 -20.32 -20.33
CA PRO A 1111 -6.17 -20.16 -19.18
C PRO A 1111 -5.54 -19.87 -17.81
N SER A 1112 -4.22 -20.04 -17.67
CA SER A 1112 -3.45 -19.75 -16.44
C SER A 1112 -2.74 -18.40 -16.44
N VAL A 1113 -2.95 -17.57 -17.46
CA VAL A 1113 -2.28 -16.27 -17.64
C VAL A 1113 -3.32 -15.17 -17.45
N SER A 1114 -3.54 -14.74 -16.21
CA SER A 1114 -4.46 -13.62 -15.94
C SER A 1114 -3.90 -12.33 -16.56
N MET A 1115 -4.63 -11.75 -17.51
CA MET A 1115 -4.20 -10.53 -18.21
C MET A 1115 -5.03 -9.29 -17.87
N GLU A 1116 -6.32 -9.51 -17.65
CA GLU A 1116 -7.27 -8.55 -17.09
C GLU A 1116 -7.95 -9.30 -15.95
N CYS A 1117 -8.06 -8.66 -14.77
CA CYS A 1117 -8.81 -9.29 -13.70
C CYS A 1117 -10.26 -9.51 -14.17
N ASP A 1118 -10.84 -10.63 -13.74
CA ASP A 1118 -12.27 -10.93 -13.86
C ASP A 1118 -12.84 -11.27 -15.25
N LEU A 1119 -12.04 -11.44 -16.32
CA LEU A 1119 -12.57 -11.77 -17.66
C LEU A 1119 -13.37 -13.10 -17.70
N MET A 1120 -12.76 -14.24 -17.33
CA MET A 1120 -13.47 -15.52 -17.22
C MET A 1120 -14.59 -15.48 -16.16
N LYS A 1121 -14.36 -14.82 -15.02
CA LYS A 1121 -15.33 -14.67 -13.94
C LYS A 1121 -16.60 -13.96 -14.40
N THR A 1122 -16.49 -12.91 -15.23
CA THR A 1122 -17.63 -12.15 -15.73
C THR A 1122 -18.49 -13.02 -16.64
N THR A 1123 -17.89 -13.73 -17.59
CA THR A 1123 -18.60 -14.66 -18.48
C THR A 1123 -19.22 -15.84 -17.69
N LEU A 1124 -18.53 -16.38 -16.68
CA LEU A 1124 -19.05 -17.45 -15.81
C LEU A 1124 -20.20 -16.99 -14.92
N ASN A 1125 -20.08 -15.85 -14.25
CA ASN A 1125 -21.12 -15.32 -13.38
C ASN A 1125 -22.37 -14.98 -14.20
N SER A 1126 -22.21 -14.30 -15.34
CA SER A 1126 -23.31 -14.04 -16.28
C SER A 1126 -24.04 -15.33 -16.69
N MET A 1127 -23.31 -16.38 -17.11
CA MET A 1127 -23.92 -17.67 -17.45
C MET A 1127 -24.63 -18.33 -16.24
N ARG A 1128 -24.05 -18.26 -15.03
CA ARG A 1128 -24.64 -18.82 -13.81
C ARG A 1128 -25.92 -18.08 -13.39
N ASP A 1129 -25.96 -16.76 -13.54
CA ASP A 1129 -27.15 -15.95 -13.23
C ASP A 1129 -28.25 -16.10 -14.29
N LEU A 1130 -27.89 -16.22 -15.57
CA LEU A 1130 -28.82 -16.61 -16.63
C LEU A 1130 -29.40 -18.01 -16.37
N LEU A 1131 -28.59 -18.98 -15.94
CA LEU A 1131 -29.06 -20.30 -15.50
C LEU A 1131 -29.96 -20.24 -14.26
N ARG A 1132 -29.68 -19.35 -13.30
CA ARG A 1132 -30.52 -19.14 -12.11
C ARG A 1132 -31.89 -18.57 -12.49
N ASN A 1133 -31.90 -17.52 -13.31
CA ASN A 1133 -33.07 -16.68 -13.56
C ASN A 1133 -33.95 -17.12 -14.75
N THR A 1134 -33.43 -17.94 -15.68
CA THR A 1134 -34.21 -18.38 -16.86
C THR A 1134 -35.30 -19.38 -16.47
N VAL A 1135 -36.56 -18.97 -16.63
CA VAL A 1135 -37.77 -19.81 -16.54
C VAL A 1135 -38.44 -19.84 -17.91
N CYS A 1136 -38.32 -20.94 -18.64
CA CYS A 1136 -38.75 -21.08 -20.04
C CYS A 1136 -39.63 -22.31 -20.27
N LYS A 1137 -40.48 -22.27 -21.30
CA LYS A 1137 -41.31 -23.42 -21.76
C LYS A 1137 -40.59 -24.32 -22.78
N GLY A 1138 -39.32 -24.05 -23.07
CA GLY A 1138 -38.50 -24.78 -24.02
C GLY A 1138 -37.10 -25.08 -23.46
N SER A 1139 -36.16 -25.39 -24.35
CA SER A 1139 -34.79 -25.80 -24.00
C SER A 1139 -34.00 -24.72 -23.24
N LYS A 1140 -33.69 -24.97 -21.97
CA LYS A 1140 -33.02 -23.99 -21.08
C LYS A 1140 -31.55 -23.75 -21.45
N THR A 1141 -30.84 -24.74 -22.00
CA THR A 1141 -29.49 -24.57 -22.55
C THR A 1141 -29.45 -23.53 -23.66
N ASP A 1142 -30.47 -23.55 -24.51
CA ASP A 1142 -30.49 -22.80 -25.76
C ASP A 1142 -30.92 -21.35 -25.49
N HIS A 1143 -31.86 -21.14 -24.55
CA HIS A 1143 -32.18 -19.82 -24.01
C HIS A 1143 -30.97 -19.16 -23.35
N VAL A 1144 -30.18 -19.90 -22.54
CA VAL A 1144 -28.97 -19.36 -21.92
C VAL A 1144 -27.90 -19.01 -22.96
N MET A 1145 -27.72 -19.83 -24.01
CA MET A 1145 -26.79 -19.50 -25.11
C MET A 1145 -27.19 -18.19 -25.81
N LEU A 1146 -28.48 -18.01 -26.15
CA LEU A 1146 -28.96 -16.80 -26.82
C LEU A 1146 -28.91 -15.57 -25.91
N LEU A 1147 -29.18 -15.72 -24.60
CA LEU A 1147 -29.11 -14.61 -23.64
C LEU A 1147 -27.66 -14.18 -23.36
N SER A 1148 -26.70 -15.12 -23.28
CA SER A 1148 -25.28 -14.82 -23.16
C SER A 1148 -24.72 -14.04 -24.36
N HIS A 1149 -25.39 -14.10 -25.52
CA HIS A 1149 -25.03 -13.41 -26.76
C HIS A 1149 -26.10 -12.41 -27.23
N CYS A 1150 -26.94 -11.91 -26.31
CA CYS A 1150 -28.05 -11.03 -26.69
C CYS A 1150 -27.60 -9.72 -27.37
N THR A 1151 -26.44 -9.18 -26.98
CA THR A 1151 -25.78 -8.02 -27.62
C THR A 1151 -25.44 -8.30 -29.08
N THR A 1152 -24.84 -9.46 -29.37
CA THR A 1152 -24.53 -9.98 -30.72
C THR A 1152 -25.77 -10.05 -31.62
N LEU A 1153 -26.98 -10.15 -31.05
CA LEU A 1153 -28.24 -10.23 -31.80
C LEU A 1153 -29.01 -8.91 -31.92
N THR A 1154 -28.57 -7.83 -31.27
CA THR A 1154 -29.27 -6.52 -31.30
C THR A 1154 -29.44 -5.94 -32.70
N ARG A 1155 -28.55 -6.29 -33.64
CA ARG A 1155 -28.55 -5.83 -35.03
C ARG A 1155 -29.40 -6.69 -35.97
N LEU A 1156 -30.03 -7.76 -35.48
CA LEU A 1156 -30.88 -8.64 -36.30
C LEU A 1156 -32.04 -7.89 -37.01
N PRO A 1157 -32.78 -6.95 -36.38
CA PRO A 1157 -33.82 -6.18 -37.07
C PRO A 1157 -33.26 -5.30 -38.19
N GLU A 1158 -32.08 -4.70 -38.01
CA GLU A 1158 -31.40 -3.84 -38.99
C GLU A 1158 -31.00 -4.64 -40.25
N VAL A 1159 -30.51 -5.88 -40.07
CA VAL A 1159 -30.20 -6.78 -41.19
C VAL A 1159 -31.46 -7.35 -41.84
N ILE A 1160 -32.53 -7.60 -41.09
CA ILE A 1160 -33.83 -8.02 -41.65
C ILE A 1160 -34.40 -6.90 -42.52
N GLU A 1161 -34.46 -5.66 -42.03
CA GLU A 1161 -34.93 -4.50 -42.80
C GLU A 1161 -34.08 -4.33 -44.07
N LYS A 1162 -32.75 -4.41 -43.97
CA LYS A 1162 -31.88 -4.31 -45.14
C LYS A 1162 -32.00 -5.48 -46.12
N CYS A 1163 -32.30 -6.69 -45.64
CA CYS A 1163 -32.58 -7.83 -46.50
C CYS A 1163 -33.91 -7.65 -47.26
N VAL A 1164 -34.94 -7.09 -46.62
CA VAL A 1164 -36.23 -6.76 -47.25
C VAL A 1164 -36.11 -5.60 -48.26
N GLU A 1165 -35.24 -4.61 -48.03
CA GLU A 1165 -34.92 -3.59 -49.03
C GLU A 1165 -34.22 -4.17 -50.27
N VAL A 1166 -33.35 -5.15 -50.08
CA VAL A 1166 -32.50 -5.75 -51.13
C VAL A 1166 -33.24 -6.84 -51.91
N ASP A 1167 -34.08 -7.62 -51.25
CA ASP A 1167 -34.98 -8.62 -51.83
C ASP A 1167 -36.36 -8.57 -51.11
N PRO A 1168 -37.35 -7.87 -51.68
CA PRO A 1168 -38.70 -7.79 -51.11
C PRO A 1168 -39.44 -9.12 -50.99
N GLU A 1169 -39.04 -10.18 -51.73
CA GLU A 1169 -39.68 -11.50 -51.65
C GLU A 1169 -39.35 -12.24 -50.33
N SER A 1170 -38.35 -11.74 -49.58
CA SER A 1170 -37.96 -12.25 -48.25
C SER A 1170 -38.98 -11.95 -47.13
N SER A 1171 -39.74 -10.86 -47.25
CA SER A 1171 -40.57 -10.30 -46.17
C SER A 1171 -41.58 -11.28 -45.52
N PRO A 1172 -42.30 -12.15 -46.27
CA PRO A 1172 -43.21 -13.14 -45.67
C PRO A 1172 -42.51 -14.25 -44.86
N CYS A 1173 -41.21 -14.46 -45.08
CA CYS A 1173 -40.40 -15.37 -44.26
C CYS A 1173 -39.79 -14.65 -43.05
N LEU A 1174 -39.24 -13.45 -43.25
CA LEU A 1174 -38.54 -12.70 -42.21
C LEU A 1174 -39.46 -12.10 -41.15
N SER A 1175 -40.74 -11.90 -41.45
CA SER A 1175 -41.77 -11.54 -40.46
C SER A 1175 -42.15 -12.66 -39.47
N GLN A 1176 -41.51 -13.84 -39.57
CA GLN A 1176 -41.66 -14.97 -38.65
C GLN A 1176 -40.44 -15.16 -37.73
N VAL A 1177 -39.42 -14.30 -37.86
CA VAL A 1177 -38.09 -14.37 -37.23
C VAL A 1177 -37.97 -13.32 -36.13
#